data_AF-A0A5B7TGQ0-F1
#
_entry.id   AF-A0A5B7TGQ0-F1
#
_cell.length_a   1.000
_cell.length_b   1.000
_cell.length_c   1.000
_cell.angle_alpha   90.00
_cell.angle_beta   90.00
_cell.angle_gamma   90.00
#
_symmetry.space_group_name_H-M   'P 1'
#
loop_
_entity.id
_entity.type
_entity.pdbx_description
1 polymer ?
#
loop_
_entity_poly.entity_id
_entity_poly.type
_entity_poly.pdbx_seq_one_letter_code
_entity_poly.pdbx_strand_id
1 'polypeptide(L)'
;MKKRIFSILIAVILIMMQGINIVANASIILDTEAYCIVQSNTIYKDKEINVIYRYYINGNAKDFDDKVPISFSYAVPDQFNYSSSNLPNASFNSQVLTASGLSKETKKYIEYNIVLKSKQIIDVKSLNDLGKITVTYKNNQGNGNLKTVETTVKILVQDSNSCSYTDTTNLQFTAQKNKTEIYTDEKLEVAFMIEPQGQVSIERKPVSIILIMDTSGSMSSNSKMDKSKEAAKKLMDSIYNNRISNDKVGLVDFDTYVNNNSGSRYVYDLYGNYWSTWSTKYKNMSICSSLKNIDNSTLYDYKNKIDSMYAISDGVIGGTNLQAALLLSKGYFNNDNNEKHIIVLTDGNPTFYMLSDGSIKGLGSNYDGNAAQKAINVLNDLNAIGVKTHFIGLKTKDGDINDDFINAAVSAGGGLKFVTNNPDEVDSIMQSIYNVINKSIVYSNINFEYDIPEGIEVDQESLPNGFKVENGKVIGQINDFEFKNNQSPPQPYNFKIYFKPKKTGSIDLGEAQIKYTKNSVLGNSEGTRQVELGSVKVSLGDYYNYINFNEMQINKKIVPDKTTFSTTLTSNKNDLNNLSDDVKVELIIGTDNDNINITCKTGNLLFDKNSSSKTCIYQATIVDSSKEQNVNIIVKAIKIKLNGKEYIIDSKEEITKYFNNKEPIQRLKIKKFSLR
;
A
#
# COMPACT_ATOMS: atom_id res chain seq x y z
N MET A 1 -25.67 48.55 3.26
CA MET A 1 -24.60 47.55 3.49
C MET A 1 -25.07 46.09 3.42
N LYS A 2 -26.13 45.68 4.14
CA LYS A 2 -26.58 44.26 4.17
C LYS A 2 -26.89 43.62 2.81
N LYS A 3 -27.48 44.36 1.85
CA LYS A 3 -27.74 43.82 0.49
C LYS A 3 -26.47 43.61 -0.34
N ARG A 4 -25.43 44.44 -0.18
CA ARG A 4 -24.13 44.26 -0.87
C ARG A 4 -23.32 43.09 -0.31
N ILE A 5 -23.41 42.84 1.01
CA ILE A 5 -22.75 41.69 1.64
C ILE A 5 -23.41 40.38 1.21
N PHE A 6 -24.75 40.35 1.06
CA PHE A 6 -25.46 39.15 0.59
C PHE A 6 -25.17 38.82 -0.88
N SER A 7 -25.03 39.83 -1.75
CA SER A 7 -24.64 39.61 -3.16
C SER A 7 -23.19 39.16 -3.31
N ILE A 8 -22.27 39.64 -2.47
CA ILE A 8 -20.87 39.18 -2.46
C ILE A 8 -20.79 37.74 -1.92
N LEU A 9 -21.59 37.38 -0.91
CA LEU A 9 -21.65 36.02 -0.37
C LEU A 9 -22.20 35.02 -1.41
N ILE A 10 -23.24 35.39 -2.16
CA ILE A 10 -23.79 34.55 -3.25
C ILE A 10 -22.79 34.42 -4.41
N ALA A 11 -22.07 35.49 -4.77
CA ALA A 11 -21.03 35.43 -5.79
C ALA A 11 -19.85 34.55 -5.36
N VAL A 12 -19.45 34.59 -4.08
CA VAL A 12 -18.41 33.71 -3.52
C VAL A 12 -18.89 32.25 -3.46
N ILE A 13 -20.16 31.99 -3.13
CA ILE A 13 -20.73 30.64 -3.16
C ILE A 13 -20.83 30.11 -4.60
N LEU A 14 -21.18 30.94 -5.58
CA LEU A 14 -21.18 30.54 -7.00
C LEU A 14 -19.77 30.29 -7.54
N ILE A 15 -18.77 31.07 -7.11
CA ILE A 15 -17.35 30.86 -7.47
C ILE A 15 -16.79 29.60 -6.77
N MET A 16 -17.21 29.30 -5.54
CA MET A 16 -16.83 28.04 -4.86
C MET A 16 -17.56 26.81 -5.40
N MET A 17 -18.81 26.93 -5.84
CA MET A 17 -19.55 25.82 -6.48
C MET A 17 -19.06 25.51 -7.90
N GLN A 18 -18.46 26.48 -8.60
CA GLN A 18 -17.72 26.21 -9.84
C GLN A 18 -16.30 25.68 -9.59
N GLY A 19 -15.79 25.78 -8.36
CA GLY A 19 -14.44 25.36 -7.96
C GLY A 19 -14.29 23.91 -7.49
N ILE A 20 -15.37 23.12 -7.40
CA ILE A 20 -15.33 21.73 -6.91
C ILE A 20 -16.11 20.80 -7.86
N ASN A 21 -15.83 20.92 -9.15
CA ASN A 21 -15.93 19.80 -10.09
C ASN A 21 -14.51 19.48 -10.55
N ILE A 22 -13.61 19.20 -9.59
CA ILE A 22 -12.40 18.46 -9.90
C ILE A 22 -12.85 17.01 -10.01
N VAL A 23 -13.54 16.69 -11.11
CA VAL A 23 -13.56 15.32 -11.62
C VAL A 23 -12.10 15.05 -11.92
N ALA A 24 -11.42 14.40 -10.98
CA ALA A 24 -10.08 13.91 -11.20
C ALA A 24 -10.16 13.10 -12.50
N ASN A 25 -9.49 13.62 -13.52
CA ASN A 25 -9.47 13.08 -14.86
C ASN A 25 -8.65 11.78 -14.83
N ALA A 26 -9.16 10.74 -14.17
CA ALA A 26 -8.50 9.45 -14.10
C ALA A 26 -8.36 8.92 -15.53
N SER A 27 -7.12 8.61 -15.91
CA SER A 27 -6.85 7.94 -17.18
C SER A 27 -7.46 6.54 -17.12
N ILE A 28 -8.23 6.14 -18.14
CA ILE A 28 -8.81 4.78 -18.19
C ILE A 28 -7.72 3.75 -18.51
N ILE A 29 -6.74 4.16 -19.31
CA ILE A 29 -5.51 3.39 -19.55
C ILE A 29 -4.54 3.69 -18.40
N LEU A 30 -4.23 2.66 -17.61
CA LEU A 30 -3.29 2.67 -16.49
C LEU A 30 -2.15 1.67 -16.75
N ASP A 31 -1.11 1.72 -15.92
CA ASP A 31 -0.01 0.75 -15.87
C ASP A 31 0.62 0.45 -17.24
N THR A 32 0.97 1.50 -17.99
CA THR A 32 1.65 1.34 -19.29
C THR A 32 3.11 1.00 -19.10
N GLU A 33 3.54 -0.13 -19.63
CA GLU A 33 4.91 -0.61 -19.55
C GLU A 33 5.46 -0.88 -20.95
N ALA A 34 6.70 -0.47 -21.18
CA ALA A 34 7.44 -0.84 -22.37
C ALA A 34 8.85 -1.27 -22.00
N TYR A 35 9.26 -2.43 -22.50
CA TYR A 35 10.60 -2.94 -22.28
C TYR A 35 11.10 -3.75 -23.47
N CYS A 36 12.43 -3.80 -23.60
CA CYS A 36 13.11 -4.62 -24.58
C CYS A 36 14.13 -5.50 -23.88
N ILE A 37 14.05 -6.81 -24.11
CA ILE A 37 14.99 -7.77 -23.54
C ILE A 37 16.09 -8.05 -24.56
N VAL A 38 17.36 -7.85 -24.19
CA VAL A 38 18.52 -8.05 -25.08
C VAL A 38 19.53 -9.01 -24.46
N GLN A 39 20.00 -10.01 -25.20
CA GLN A 39 20.81 -11.14 -24.69
C GLN A 39 22.25 -10.81 -24.30
N SER A 40 22.70 -9.58 -24.52
CA SER A 40 24.04 -9.15 -24.11
C SER A 40 24.11 -7.63 -24.04
N ASN A 41 25.19 -7.10 -23.45
CA ASN A 41 25.50 -5.67 -23.47
C ASN A 41 25.79 -5.13 -24.88
N THR A 42 25.79 -5.99 -25.90
CA THR A 42 26.02 -5.61 -27.30
C THR A 42 24.91 -6.14 -28.19
N ILE A 43 24.28 -5.26 -28.96
CA ILE A 43 23.37 -5.65 -30.04
C ILE A 43 24.18 -5.59 -31.32
N TYR A 44 24.48 -6.76 -31.90
CA TYR A 44 25.20 -6.83 -33.18
C TYR A 44 24.35 -6.24 -34.30
N LYS A 45 25.01 -5.70 -35.33
CA LYS A 45 24.35 -5.21 -36.56
C LYS A 45 23.44 -6.28 -37.15
N ASP A 46 22.29 -5.86 -37.70
CA ASP A 46 21.27 -6.70 -38.31
C ASP A 46 20.57 -7.67 -37.34
N LYS A 47 20.83 -7.59 -36.03
CA LYS A 47 20.15 -8.39 -35.02
C LYS A 47 18.78 -7.79 -34.71
N GLU A 48 17.78 -8.66 -34.66
CA GLU A 48 16.44 -8.29 -34.23
C GLU A 48 16.31 -8.32 -32.70
N ILE A 49 15.57 -7.34 -32.17
CA ILE A 49 15.18 -7.22 -30.77
C ILE A 49 13.66 -7.04 -30.70
N ASN A 50 13.07 -7.50 -29.60
CA ASN A 50 11.62 -7.39 -29.36
C ASN A 50 11.37 -6.31 -28.31
N VAL A 51 10.66 -5.26 -28.70
CA VAL A 51 10.09 -4.27 -27.80
C VAL A 51 8.67 -4.72 -27.46
N ILE A 52 8.46 -5.06 -26.20
CA ILE A 52 7.17 -5.45 -25.64
C ILE A 52 6.54 -4.20 -25.05
N TYR A 53 5.33 -3.87 -25.53
CA TYR A 53 4.49 -2.81 -25.00
C TYR A 53 3.21 -3.41 -24.44
N ARG A 54 2.88 -3.09 -23.19
CA ARG A 54 1.61 -3.51 -22.58
C ARG A 54 0.95 -2.38 -21.81
N TYR A 55 -0.37 -2.44 -21.70
CA TYR A 55 -1.14 -1.52 -20.87
C TYR A 55 -2.37 -2.22 -20.28
N TYR A 56 -2.87 -1.65 -19.19
CA TYR A 56 -4.06 -2.11 -18.50
C TYR A 56 -5.20 -1.11 -18.66
N ILE A 57 -6.42 -1.60 -18.85
CA ILE A 57 -7.63 -0.75 -18.91
C ILE A 57 -8.47 -1.01 -17.67
N ASN A 58 -8.58 0.00 -16.79
CA ASN A 58 -9.30 -0.10 -15.50
C ASN A 58 -10.80 0.29 -15.59
N GLY A 59 -11.27 0.82 -16.73
CA GLY A 59 -12.69 1.18 -16.94
C GLY A 59 -13.50 0.15 -17.73
N ASN A 60 -14.68 0.55 -18.19
CA ASN A 60 -15.54 -0.24 -19.07
C ASN A 60 -15.29 0.12 -20.54
N ALA A 61 -15.52 -0.82 -21.47
CA ALA A 61 -15.30 -0.57 -22.90
C ALA A 61 -16.12 0.61 -23.44
N LYS A 62 -17.32 0.83 -22.89
CA LYS A 62 -18.23 1.96 -23.20
C LYS A 62 -17.65 3.34 -22.86
N ASP A 63 -16.60 3.38 -22.04
CA ASP A 63 -15.98 4.63 -21.61
C ASP A 63 -15.05 5.22 -22.69
N PHE A 64 -14.74 4.45 -23.75
CA PHE A 64 -14.04 4.95 -24.93
C PHE A 64 -15.00 5.47 -26.00
N ASP A 65 -14.64 6.56 -26.68
CA ASP A 65 -15.36 6.98 -27.88
C ASP A 65 -15.17 5.91 -28.99
N ASP A 66 -16.26 5.29 -29.42
CA ASP A 66 -16.21 4.27 -30.49
C ASP A 66 -15.87 4.85 -31.86
N LYS A 67 -15.98 6.17 -32.02
CA LYS A 67 -15.57 6.88 -33.24
C LYS A 67 -14.09 7.24 -33.26
N VAL A 68 -13.41 7.19 -32.11
CA VAL A 68 -11.98 7.52 -32.00
C VAL A 68 -11.20 6.27 -31.58
N PRO A 69 -10.44 5.65 -32.50
CA PRO A 69 -9.66 4.47 -32.14
C PRO A 69 -8.57 4.84 -31.13
N ILE A 70 -8.22 3.89 -30.25
CA ILE A 70 -6.99 3.99 -29.47
C ILE A 70 -5.84 3.94 -30.47
N SER A 71 -5.00 4.97 -30.42
CA SER A 71 -3.87 5.18 -31.33
C SER A 71 -2.55 5.07 -30.58
N PHE A 72 -1.54 4.58 -31.28
CA PHE A 72 -0.21 4.29 -30.78
C PHE A 72 0.81 5.04 -31.65
N SER A 73 1.84 5.59 -31.03
CA SER A 73 2.99 6.18 -31.70
C SER A 73 4.28 5.82 -30.96
N TYR A 74 5.32 5.47 -31.71
CA TYR A 74 6.63 5.14 -31.18
C TYR A 74 7.71 5.69 -32.10
N ALA A 75 8.50 6.64 -31.60
CA ALA A 75 9.67 7.15 -32.30
C ALA A 75 10.82 6.14 -32.16
N VAL A 76 11.02 5.33 -33.20
CA VAL A 76 12.07 4.31 -33.24
C VAL A 76 13.44 5.01 -33.26
N PRO A 77 14.38 4.64 -32.37
CA PRO A 77 15.69 5.29 -32.35
C PRO A 77 16.43 5.11 -33.67
N ASP A 78 17.19 6.12 -34.09
CA ASP A 78 17.89 6.14 -35.38
C ASP A 78 18.85 4.97 -35.58
N GLN A 79 19.28 4.31 -34.50
CA GLN A 79 20.15 3.14 -34.53
C GLN A 79 19.42 1.84 -34.95
N PHE A 80 18.08 1.87 -35.10
CA PHE A 80 17.25 0.72 -35.45
C PHE A 80 16.42 0.98 -36.71
N ASN A 81 16.09 -0.10 -37.42
CA ASN A 81 15.03 -0.17 -38.41
C ASN A 81 13.83 -0.85 -37.76
N TYR A 82 12.62 -0.39 -38.05
CA TYR A 82 11.41 -1.18 -37.82
C TYR A 82 11.42 -2.40 -38.75
N SER A 83 11.18 -3.60 -38.18
CA SER A 83 11.09 -4.86 -38.93
C SER A 83 9.62 -5.29 -39.07
N SER A 84 8.93 -5.50 -37.94
CA SER A 84 7.52 -5.93 -37.92
C SER A 84 6.85 -5.63 -36.57
N SER A 85 5.53 -5.84 -36.47
CA SER A 85 4.80 -5.78 -35.20
C SER A 85 3.45 -6.51 -35.29
N ASN A 86 2.89 -6.92 -34.17
CA ASN A 86 1.48 -7.39 -34.08
C ASN A 86 0.47 -6.26 -33.81
N LEU A 87 0.89 -5.00 -33.91
CA LEU A 87 0.01 -3.85 -33.76
C LEU A 87 -1.04 -3.78 -34.88
N PRO A 88 -2.31 -3.49 -34.58
CA PRO A 88 -3.35 -3.35 -35.59
C PRO A 88 -3.13 -2.08 -36.42
N ASN A 89 -3.33 -2.20 -37.73
CA ASN A 89 -3.19 -1.09 -38.68
C ASN A 89 -1.87 -0.31 -38.53
N ALA A 90 -0.76 -1.03 -38.27
CA ALA A 90 0.53 -0.40 -38.08
C ALA A 90 1.07 0.21 -39.38
N SER A 91 1.68 1.39 -39.29
CA SER A 91 2.40 2.04 -40.39
C SER A 91 3.67 2.69 -39.87
N PHE A 92 4.76 2.55 -40.62
CA PHE A 92 6.06 3.10 -40.26
C PHE A 92 6.50 4.13 -41.30
N ASN A 93 6.66 5.39 -40.88
CA ASN A 93 7.11 6.47 -41.75
C ASN A 93 8.04 7.40 -40.97
N SER A 94 9.18 7.78 -41.57
CA SER A 94 10.10 8.78 -41.02
C SER A 94 10.52 8.49 -39.57
N GLN A 95 10.90 7.24 -39.28
CA GLN A 95 11.27 6.74 -37.93
C GLN A 95 10.16 6.73 -36.89
N VAL A 96 8.90 6.95 -37.28
CA VAL A 96 7.76 6.85 -36.36
C VAL A 96 6.88 5.67 -36.74
N LEU A 97 6.77 4.71 -35.84
CA LEU A 97 5.78 3.63 -35.92
C LEU A 97 4.47 4.15 -35.34
N THR A 98 3.41 4.12 -36.13
CA THR A 98 2.06 4.46 -35.70
C THR A 98 1.15 3.25 -35.85
N ALA A 99 0.13 3.15 -35.01
CA ALA A 99 -0.91 2.12 -35.13
C ALA A 99 -2.25 2.66 -34.62
N SER A 100 -3.34 2.04 -35.04
CA SER A 100 -4.69 2.44 -34.63
C SER A 100 -5.63 1.24 -34.51
N GLY A 101 -6.63 1.38 -33.64
CA GLY A 101 -7.57 0.29 -33.37
C GLY A 101 -6.99 -0.72 -32.39
N LEU A 102 -6.17 -0.26 -31.44
CA LEU A 102 -5.72 -1.08 -30.33
C LEU A 102 -6.93 -1.59 -29.51
N SER A 103 -6.76 -2.74 -28.85
CA SER A 103 -7.84 -3.44 -28.13
C SER A 103 -8.40 -2.56 -27.01
N LYS A 104 -9.72 -2.62 -26.82
CA LYS A 104 -10.43 -1.97 -25.71
C LYS A 104 -10.84 -2.96 -24.61
N GLU A 105 -10.29 -4.17 -24.65
CA GLU A 105 -10.60 -5.20 -23.66
C GLU A 105 -10.20 -4.73 -22.26
N THR A 106 -11.15 -4.83 -21.33
CA THR A 106 -11.00 -4.28 -19.99
C THR A 106 -10.57 -5.32 -18.99
N LYS A 107 -10.04 -4.87 -17.84
CA LYS A 107 -9.67 -5.72 -16.70
C LYS A 107 -8.56 -6.74 -16.97
N LYS A 108 -7.75 -6.55 -18.02
CA LYS A 108 -6.57 -7.35 -18.33
C LYS A 108 -5.49 -6.53 -19.02
N TYR A 109 -4.27 -7.04 -19.04
CA TYR A 109 -3.19 -6.48 -19.85
C TYR A 109 -3.39 -6.84 -21.32
N ILE A 110 -3.21 -5.83 -22.17
CA ILE A 110 -3.14 -6.01 -23.62
C ILE A 110 -1.68 -5.80 -24.01
N GLU A 111 -1.11 -6.77 -24.72
CA GLU A 111 0.31 -6.80 -25.07
C GLU A 111 0.52 -6.75 -26.59
N TYR A 112 1.51 -5.94 -27.00
CA TYR A 112 1.97 -5.81 -28.36
C TYR A 112 3.48 -6.02 -28.44
N ASN A 113 3.93 -6.71 -29.47
CA ASN A 113 5.32 -6.95 -29.78
C ASN A 113 5.72 -6.16 -31.03
N ILE A 114 6.82 -5.42 -30.93
CA ILE A 114 7.42 -4.62 -31.99
C ILE A 114 8.85 -5.13 -32.21
N VAL A 115 9.13 -5.61 -33.41
CA VAL A 115 10.44 -6.13 -33.79
C VAL A 115 11.25 -5.02 -34.43
N LEU A 116 12.38 -4.69 -33.82
CA LEU A 116 13.36 -3.73 -34.34
C LEU A 116 14.62 -4.46 -34.79
N LYS A 117 15.26 -3.99 -35.84
CA LYS A 117 16.52 -4.54 -36.37
C LYS A 117 17.63 -3.50 -36.28
N SER A 118 18.73 -3.81 -35.61
CA SER A 118 19.84 -2.86 -35.44
C SER A 118 20.50 -2.50 -36.78
N LYS A 119 20.79 -1.21 -37.00
CA LYS A 119 21.52 -0.72 -38.19
C LYS A 119 23.04 -0.87 -38.05
N GLN A 120 23.51 -0.98 -36.81
CA GLN A 120 24.93 -1.01 -36.45
C GLN A 120 25.14 -1.86 -35.19
N ILE A 121 26.40 -2.05 -34.81
CA ILE A 121 26.74 -2.61 -33.49
C ILE A 121 26.45 -1.54 -32.44
N ILE A 122 25.68 -1.89 -31.43
CA ILE A 122 25.25 -0.97 -30.38
C ILE A 122 25.71 -1.50 -29.03
N ASP A 123 26.42 -0.68 -28.26
CA ASP A 123 26.66 -0.92 -26.84
C ASP A 123 25.42 -0.50 -26.06
N VAL A 124 24.75 -1.46 -25.43
CA VAL A 124 23.51 -1.23 -24.67
C VAL A 124 23.77 -0.27 -23.51
N LYS A 125 24.96 -0.25 -22.94
CA LYS A 125 25.31 0.70 -21.85
C LYS A 125 25.31 2.15 -22.32
N SER A 126 25.44 2.39 -23.62
CA SER A 126 25.36 3.74 -24.22
C SER A 126 23.92 4.18 -24.50
N LEU A 127 22.94 3.27 -24.36
CA LEU A 127 21.52 3.54 -24.52
C LEU A 127 20.87 3.73 -23.16
N ASN A 128 20.35 4.93 -22.89
CA ASN A 128 19.56 5.17 -21.68
C ASN A 128 18.16 4.52 -21.77
N ASP A 129 17.56 4.55 -22.95
CA ASP A 129 16.27 3.94 -23.31
C ASP A 129 16.19 3.70 -24.83
N LEU A 130 15.10 3.08 -25.31
CA LEU A 130 14.79 2.97 -26.75
C LEU A 130 13.74 4.00 -27.20
N GLY A 131 13.62 5.14 -26.52
CA GLY A 131 12.63 6.16 -26.83
C GLY A 131 11.32 5.97 -26.07
N LYS A 132 10.30 6.71 -26.51
CA LYS A 132 8.99 6.78 -25.84
C LYS A 132 7.88 6.23 -26.73
N ILE A 133 7.00 5.45 -26.11
CA ILE A 133 5.73 5.03 -26.67
C ILE A 133 4.65 5.97 -26.14
N THR A 134 3.83 6.47 -27.04
CA THR A 134 2.71 7.35 -26.77
C THR A 134 1.42 6.68 -27.20
N VAL A 135 0.46 6.53 -26.29
CA VAL A 135 -0.89 6.06 -26.60
C VAL A 135 -1.89 7.18 -26.40
N THR A 136 -2.68 7.43 -27.45
CA THR A 136 -3.69 8.49 -27.47
C THR A 136 -5.09 7.89 -27.67
N TYR A 137 -6.03 8.30 -26.82
CA TYR A 137 -7.41 7.82 -26.83
C TYR A 137 -8.37 8.93 -26.41
N LYS A 138 -9.68 8.74 -26.63
CA LYS A 138 -10.72 9.68 -26.18
C LYS A 138 -11.61 9.01 -25.13
N ASN A 139 -11.70 9.64 -23.97
CA ASN A 139 -12.54 9.21 -22.86
C ASN A 139 -13.92 9.91 -22.95
N ASN A 140 -15.00 9.13 -22.93
CA ASN A 140 -16.39 9.62 -22.89
C ASN A 140 -16.79 10.14 -21.49
N GLN A 141 -16.10 9.72 -20.44
CA GLN A 141 -16.25 10.23 -19.08
C GLN A 141 -15.46 11.55 -18.94
N GLY A 142 -16.09 12.66 -19.34
CA GLY A 142 -15.53 14.02 -19.29
C GLY A 142 -15.82 14.83 -20.56
N ASN A 143 -15.21 16.01 -20.71
CA ASN A 143 -15.39 16.91 -21.87
C ASN A 143 -14.95 16.33 -23.25
N GLY A 144 -14.75 15.01 -23.38
CA GLY A 144 -14.43 14.35 -24.65
C GLY A 144 -13.06 14.72 -25.21
N ASN A 145 -12.14 15.23 -24.39
CA ASN A 145 -10.81 15.59 -24.87
C ASN A 145 -9.96 14.33 -25.10
N LEU A 146 -9.09 14.40 -26.10
CA LEU A 146 -8.03 13.42 -26.30
C LEU A 146 -7.12 13.37 -25.06
N LYS A 147 -6.81 12.15 -24.63
CA LYS A 147 -5.90 11.84 -23.54
C LYS A 147 -4.70 11.11 -24.11
N THR A 148 -3.54 11.35 -23.51
CA THR A 148 -2.27 10.77 -23.93
C THR A 148 -1.56 10.18 -22.73
N VAL A 149 -1.04 8.97 -22.89
CA VAL A 149 -0.19 8.28 -21.91
C VAL A 149 1.16 8.01 -22.58
N GLU A 150 2.24 8.31 -21.87
CA GLU A 150 3.61 8.05 -22.33
C GLU A 150 4.28 7.00 -21.45
N THR A 151 5.01 6.09 -22.08
CA THR A 151 5.91 5.17 -21.37
C THR A 151 7.26 5.10 -22.07
N THR A 152 8.33 5.03 -21.29
CA THR A 152 9.70 4.96 -21.81
C THR A 152 10.08 3.49 -22.01
N VAL A 153 10.65 3.14 -23.16
CA VAL A 153 11.05 1.77 -23.46
C VAL A 153 12.35 1.43 -22.74
N LYS A 154 12.24 0.69 -21.63
CA LYS A 154 13.40 0.28 -20.83
C LYS A 154 14.17 -0.85 -21.52
N ILE A 155 15.49 -0.78 -21.52
CA ILE A 155 16.32 -1.89 -22.01
C ILE A 155 16.71 -2.78 -20.83
N LEU A 156 16.39 -4.06 -20.95
CA LEU A 156 16.73 -5.09 -20.00
C LEU A 156 17.80 -5.97 -20.63
N VAL A 157 19.05 -5.81 -20.20
CA VAL A 157 20.12 -6.72 -20.61
C VAL A 157 19.91 -8.05 -19.90
N GLN A 158 19.41 -9.00 -20.66
CA GLN A 158 19.43 -10.40 -20.35
C GLN A 158 20.90 -10.83 -20.38
N ASP A 159 21.50 -10.99 -19.19
CA ASP A 159 22.84 -11.56 -19.10
C ASP A 159 22.85 -12.87 -19.92
N SER A 160 23.86 -13.07 -20.76
CA SER A 160 24.01 -14.17 -21.75
C SER A 160 23.93 -15.60 -21.18
N ASN A 161 23.60 -15.69 -19.91
CA ASN A 161 23.43 -16.83 -19.04
C ASN A 161 21.98 -17.05 -18.57
N SER A 162 21.01 -16.26 -19.04
CA SER A 162 19.66 -16.29 -18.45
C SER A 162 18.81 -17.42 -19.05
N CYS A 163 18.48 -18.33 -18.17
CA CYS A 163 17.25 -19.09 -18.09
C CYS A 163 15.97 -18.30 -18.44
N SER A 164 14.89 -19.03 -18.78
CA SER A 164 13.56 -18.45 -18.96
C SER A 164 13.12 -17.71 -17.69
N TYR A 165 12.70 -16.45 -17.86
CA TYR A 165 12.10 -15.63 -16.82
C TYR A 165 10.63 -15.43 -17.18
N THR A 166 9.74 -15.99 -16.37
CA THR A 166 8.29 -15.77 -16.48
C THR A 166 7.78 -15.24 -15.15
N ASP A 167 7.31 -14.00 -15.15
CA ASP A 167 6.65 -13.37 -14.01
C ASP A 167 5.20 -13.08 -14.35
N THR A 168 4.30 -13.89 -13.79
CA THR A 168 2.84 -13.67 -13.86
C THR A 168 2.29 -13.16 -12.53
N THR A 169 3.15 -12.75 -11.59
CA THR A 169 2.74 -12.37 -10.24
C THR A 169 1.93 -11.07 -10.28
N ASN A 170 0.85 -11.04 -9.50
CA ASN A 170 -0.03 -9.89 -9.33
C ASN A 170 -0.68 -9.90 -7.95
N LEU A 171 -1.20 -8.75 -7.52
CA LEU A 171 -2.13 -8.65 -6.40
C LEU A 171 -3.53 -8.34 -6.95
N GLN A 172 -4.49 -9.22 -6.67
CA GLN A 172 -5.90 -8.94 -6.86
C GLN A 172 -6.45 -8.30 -5.59
N PHE A 173 -7.15 -7.17 -5.72
CA PHE A 173 -7.77 -6.47 -4.61
C PHE A 173 -9.29 -6.47 -4.77
N THR A 174 -10.00 -6.98 -3.78
CA THR A 174 -11.46 -7.11 -3.81
C THR A 174 -12.09 -6.64 -2.51
N ALA A 175 -13.38 -6.31 -2.58
CA ALA A 175 -14.17 -5.90 -1.44
C ALA A 175 -15.60 -6.43 -1.57
N GLN A 176 -16.20 -6.78 -0.44
CA GLN A 176 -17.57 -7.25 -0.35
C GLN A 176 -18.27 -6.62 0.85
N LYS A 177 -19.47 -6.07 0.60
CA LYS A 177 -20.34 -5.56 1.65
C LYS A 177 -21.24 -6.68 2.16
N ASN A 178 -21.51 -6.71 3.46
CA ASN A 178 -22.44 -7.69 4.03
C ASN A 178 -23.91 -7.40 3.65
N LYS A 179 -24.24 -6.14 3.37
CA LYS A 179 -25.60 -5.66 3.06
C LYS A 179 -25.58 -4.55 2.01
N THR A 180 -26.67 -4.41 1.28
CA THR A 180 -26.93 -3.28 0.34
C THR A 180 -27.86 -2.22 0.92
N GLU A 181 -28.57 -2.56 2.01
CA GLU A 181 -29.41 -1.67 2.80
C GLU A 181 -29.17 -1.89 4.29
N ILE A 182 -29.11 -0.81 5.06
CA ILE A 182 -28.92 -0.83 6.51
C ILE A 182 -29.81 0.22 7.17
N TYR A 183 -30.06 0.06 8.47
CA TYR A 183 -30.71 1.08 9.27
C TYR A 183 -29.70 2.00 9.96
N THR A 184 -30.16 3.18 10.40
CA THR A 184 -29.32 4.19 11.07
C THR A 184 -28.65 3.72 12.36
N ASP A 185 -29.19 2.67 13.00
CA ASP A 185 -28.67 2.03 14.22
C ASP A 185 -27.81 0.78 13.93
N GLU A 186 -27.75 0.33 12.69
CA GLU A 186 -26.91 -0.78 12.26
C GLU A 186 -25.50 -0.34 11.83
N LYS A 187 -24.57 -1.30 11.83
CA LYS A 187 -23.25 -1.14 11.22
C LYS A 187 -23.23 -1.79 9.84
N LEU A 188 -22.63 -1.12 8.87
CA LEU A 188 -22.21 -1.72 7.62
C LEU A 188 -20.88 -2.42 7.81
N GLU A 189 -20.74 -3.67 7.36
CA GLU A 189 -19.46 -4.36 7.29
C GLU A 189 -18.99 -4.39 5.83
N VAL A 190 -17.75 -3.96 5.60
CA VAL A 190 -17.06 -4.13 4.31
C VAL A 190 -15.83 -5.00 4.55
N ALA A 191 -15.83 -6.19 3.96
CA ALA A 191 -14.71 -7.11 3.96
C ALA A 191 -13.81 -6.84 2.75
N PHE A 192 -12.51 -6.74 2.99
CA PHE A 192 -11.49 -6.54 1.95
C PHE A 192 -10.59 -7.77 1.88
N MET A 193 -10.20 -8.14 0.66
CA MET A 193 -9.26 -9.24 0.41
C MET A 193 -8.20 -8.80 -0.59
N ILE A 194 -6.94 -9.03 -0.23
CA ILE A 194 -5.80 -8.97 -1.14
C ILE A 194 -5.36 -10.40 -1.42
N GLU A 195 -5.52 -10.83 -2.66
CA GLU A 195 -5.20 -12.18 -3.13
C GLU A 195 -3.95 -12.13 -4.03
N PRO A 196 -2.82 -12.68 -3.56
CA PRO A 196 -1.64 -12.89 -4.38
C PRO A 196 -1.92 -13.94 -5.47
N GLN A 197 -1.65 -13.60 -6.73
CA GLN A 197 -1.91 -14.46 -7.88
C GLN A 197 -0.68 -14.64 -8.75
N GLY A 198 -0.67 -15.72 -9.52
CA GLY A 198 0.39 -16.04 -10.47
C GLY A 198 1.62 -16.68 -9.81
N GLN A 199 2.63 -16.92 -10.63
CA GLN A 199 3.87 -17.55 -10.20
C GLN A 199 5.05 -16.84 -10.83
N VAL A 200 6.17 -16.92 -10.12
CA VAL A 200 7.46 -16.58 -10.69
C VAL A 200 8.19 -17.88 -11.00
N SER A 201 8.52 -18.08 -12.27
CA SER A 201 9.33 -19.20 -12.73
C SER A 201 10.58 -18.65 -13.38
N ILE A 202 11.67 -18.79 -12.65
CA ILE A 202 13.00 -18.40 -13.08
C ILE A 202 13.83 -19.65 -12.94
N GLU A 203 14.21 -20.26 -14.05
CA GLU A 203 15.30 -21.21 -13.94
C GLU A 203 16.53 -20.38 -13.47
N ARG A 204 17.18 -20.79 -12.38
CA ARG A 204 18.35 -20.07 -11.84
C ARG A 204 19.52 -21.02 -11.86
N LYS A 205 20.71 -20.49 -12.14
CA LYS A 205 21.94 -21.25 -11.96
C LYS A 205 22.09 -21.61 -10.48
N PRO A 206 22.76 -22.73 -10.17
CA PRO A 206 23.14 -23.01 -8.79
C PRO A 206 23.93 -21.85 -8.22
N VAL A 207 23.69 -21.52 -6.95
CA VAL A 207 24.33 -20.42 -6.24
C VAL A 207 25.31 -20.96 -5.21
N SER A 208 26.37 -20.20 -4.94
CA SER A 208 27.30 -20.44 -3.84
C SER A 208 27.29 -19.23 -2.92
N ILE A 209 26.81 -19.42 -1.69
CA ILE A 209 26.63 -18.34 -0.72
C ILE A 209 27.60 -18.56 0.44
N ILE A 210 28.47 -17.60 0.71
CA ILE A 210 29.29 -17.59 1.94
C ILE A 210 28.71 -16.56 2.90
N LEU A 211 28.31 -17.02 4.09
CA LEU A 211 27.96 -16.15 5.19
C LEU A 211 29.21 -15.81 5.99
N ILE A 212 29.55 -14.53 6.09
CA ILE A 212 30.62 -13.99 6.91
C ILE A 212 30.00 -13.31 8.13
N MET A 213 30.33 -13.79 9.33
CA MET A 213 29.83 -13.24 10.60
C MET A 213 30.97 -12.67 11.42
N ASP A 214 30.82 -11.43 11.84
CA ASP A 214 31.70 -10.76 12.81
C ASP A 214 31.41 -11.26 14.23
N THR A 215 32.45 -11.71 14.94
CA THR A 215 32.46 -12.09 16.36
C THR A 215 33.38 -11.22 17.21
N SER A 216 33.71 -10.02 16.72
CA SER A 216 34.44 -9.02 17.50
C SER A 216 33.68 -8.68 18.80
N GLY A 217 34.41 -8.12 19.77
CA GLY A 217 33.85 -7.92 21.11
C GLY A 217 32.64 -6.99 21.16
N SER A 218 32.53 -6.05 20.20
CA SER A 218 31.36 -5.16 20.07
C SER A 218 30.05 -5.93 19.85
N MET A 219 30.11 -7.10 19.21
CA MET A 219 28.95 -7.97 18.97
C MET A 219 28.37 -8.57 20.27
N SER A 220 29.07 -8.51 21.40
CA SER A 220 28.56 -8.97 22.70
C SER A 220 27.49 -8.04 23.29
N SER A 221 27.47 -6.78 22.84
CA SER A 221 26.56 -5.75 23.33
C SER A 221 25.18 -5.86 22.67
N ASN A 222 24.14 -5.35 23.36
CA ASN A 222 22.80 -5.11 22.81
C ASN A 222 22.18 -6.33 22.10
N SER A 223 22.50 -7.55 22.55
CA SER A 223 22.03 -8.80 21.92
C SER A 223 22.40 -8.98 20.44
N LYS A 224 23.38 -8.21 19.91
CA LYS A 224 23.77 -8.26 18.49
C LYS A 224 24.13 -9.68 18.05
N MET A 225 25.05 -10.34 18.75
CA MET A 225 25.47 -11.71 18.43
C MET A 225 24.32 -12.73 18.53
N ASP A 226 23.47 -12.64 19.54
CA ASP A 226 22.36 -13.58 19.70
C ASP A 226 21.35 -13.46 18.56
N LYS A 227 20.94 -12.24 18.23
CA LYS A 227 20.03 -11.98 17.09
C LYS A 227 20.66 -12.33 15.75
N SER A 228 21.96 -12.09 15.61
CA SER A 228 22.74 -12.48 14.44
C SER A 228 22.76 -13.99 14.23
N LYS A 229 22.96 -14.78 15.29
CA LYS A 229 22.89 -16.26 15.23
C LYS A 229 21.50 -16.75 14.88
N GLU A 230 20.46 -16.18 15.48
CA GLU A 230 19.06 -16.52 15.14
C GLU A 230 18.75 -16.26 13.66
N ALA A 231 19.10 -15.07 13.16
CA ALA A 231 18.94 -14.69 11.76
C ALA A 231 19.74 -15.60 10.81
N ALA A 232 21.01 -15.87 11.13
CA ALA A 232 21.87 -16.75 10.33
C ALA A 232 21.31 -18.18 10.24
N LYS A 233 20.79 -18.74 11.33
CA LYS A 233 20.14 -20.07 11.31
C LYS A 233 18.89 -20.09 10.44
N LYS A 234 18.05 -19.05 10.52
CA LYS A 234 16.86 -18.92 9.66
C LYS A 234 17.24 -18.74 8.19
N LEU A 235 18.30 -17.99 7.90
CA LEU A 235 18.86 -17.88 6.55
C LEU A 235 19.30 -19.26 6.03
N MET A 236 19.99 -20.07 6.82
CA MET A 236 20.36 -21.44 6.43
C MET A 236 19.14 -22.32 6.15
N ASP A 237 18.08 -22.21 6.97
CA ASP A 237 16.81 -22.90 6.73
C ASP A 237 16.16 -22.42 5.42
N SER A 238 16.17 -21.12 5.12
CA SER A 238 15.67 -20.55 3.86
C SER A 238 16.48 -21.02 2.65
N ILE A 239 17.80 -21.07 2.75
CA ILE A 239 18.67 -21.59 1.68
C ILE A 239 18.35 -23.07 1.43
N TYR A 240 18.28 -23.87 2.49
CA TYR A 240 17.96 -25.29 2.38
C TYR A 240 16.58 -25.52 1.75
N ASN A 241 15.53 -24.86 2.25
CA ASN A 241 14.16 -25.08 1.80
C ASN A 241 13.90 -24.63 0.35
N ASN A 242 14.70 -23.71 -0.18
CA ASN A 242 14.55 -23.17 -1.53
C ASN A 242 15.73 -23.54 -2.45
N ARG A 243 16.54 -24.53 -2.05
CA ARG A 243 17.72 -24.95 -2.81
C ARG A 243 17.32 -25.61 -4.13
N ILE A 244 18.18 -25.45 -5.13
CA ILE A 244 18.22 -26.31 -6.31
C ILE A 244 19.47 -27.21 -6.24
N SER A 245 19.56 -28.15 -7.18
CA SER A 245 20.73 -29.03 -7.28
C SER A 245 22.02 -28.21 -7.40
N ASN A 246 23.05 -28.59 -6.65
CA ASN A 246 24.37 -27.94 -6.56
C ASN A 246 24.41 -26.55 -5.93
N ASP A 247 23.35 -26.07 -5.27
CA ASP A 247 23.49 -24.91 -4.39
C ASP A 247 24.44 -25.23 -3.24
N LYS A 248 25.36 -24.30 -2.97
CA LYS A 248 26.38 -24.45 -1.93
C LYS A 248 26.30 -23.34 -0.90
N VAL A 249 26.63 -23.69 0.33
CA VAL A 249 26.81 -22.74 1.43
C VAL A 249 28.20 -22.86 1.99
N GLY A 250 28.74 -21.73 2.44
CA GLY A 250 29.97 -21.60 3.22
C GLY A 250 29.72 -20.73 4.45
N LEU A 251 30.57 -20.89 5.46
CA LEU A 251 30.48 -20.13 6.70
C LEU A 251 31.87 -19.63 7.08
N VAL A 252 31.99 -18.33 7.35
CA VAL A 252 33.22 -17.72 7.83
C VAL A 252 32.91 -16.92 9.07
N ASP A 253 33.72 -17.14 10.08
CA ASP A 253 33.66 -16.48 11.37
C ASP A 253 34.93 -15.69 11.58
N PHE A 254 34.82 -14.45 12.04
CA PHE A 254 35.99 -13.60 12.20
C PHE A 254 35.88 -12.53 13.29
N ASP A 255 37.03 -12.20 13.86
CA ASP A 255 37.28 -11.07 14.76
C ASP A 255 38.59 -10.39 14.34
N THR A 256 39.58 -10.28 15.24
CA THR A 256 40.98 -10.00 14.90
C THR A 256 41.54 -11.03 13.91
N TYR A 257 41.01 -12.27 13.95
CA TYR A 257 41.41 -13.39 13.10
C TYR A 257 40.20 -14.05 12.45
N VAL A 258 40.44 -14.84 11.41
CA VAL A 258 39.48 -15.88 10.99
C VAL A 258 39.52 -17.07 11.95
N ASN A 259 38.36 -17.48 12.45
CA ASN A 259 38.22 -18.56 13.44
C ASN A 259 38.22 -19.95 12.75
N ASN A 260 39.34 -20.25 12.09
CA ASN A 260 39.57 -21.45 11.27
C ASN A 260 40.59 -22.43 11.87
N ASN A 261 40.61 -22.54 13.21
CA ASN A 261 41.42 -23.52 13.95
C ASN A 261 42.95 -23.37 13.81
N SER A 262 43.45 -22.14 13.71
CA SER A 262 44.88 -21.88 13.59
C SER A 262 45.54 -21.64 14.94
N GLY A 263 46.75 -22.18 15.11
CA GLY A 263 47.60 -21.99 16.29
C GLY A 263 48.06 -20.54 16.50
N SER A 264 49.00 -20.33 17.42
CA SER A 264 49.37 -19.00 17.90
C SER A 264 49.81 -18.05 16.77
N ARG A 265 49.26 -16.83 16.74
CA ARG A 265 49.59 -15.77 15.76
C ARG A 265 50.09 -14.50 16.47
N TYR A 266 50.86 -13.68 15.76
CA TYR A 266 51.49 -12.44 16.27
C TYR A 266 50.68 -11.20 15.87
N VAL A 267 50.48 -10.26 16.80
CA VAL A 267 49.79 -8.97 16.58
C VAL A 267 50.73 -7.80 16.80
N TYR A 268 50.65 -6.80 15.93
CA TYR A 268 51.38 -5.53 16.01
C TYR A 268 50.44 -4.33 15.92
N ASP A 269 50.79 -3.20 16.56
CA ASP A 269 50.07 -1.93 16.32
C ASP A 269 50.48 -1.24 15.01
N LEU A 270 49.82 -0.10 14.72
CA LEU A 270 50.17 0.77 13.60
C LEU A 270 51.64 1.22 13.57
N TYR A 271 52.29 1.32 14.74
CA TYR A 271 53.68 1.74 14.88
C TYR A 271 54.68 0.59 14.76
N GLY A 272 54.19 -0.65 14.60
CA GLY A 272 55.03 -1.85 14.47
C GLY A 272 55.51 -2.39 15.81
N ASN A 273 54.97 -1.92 16.94
CA ASN A 273 55.29 -2.49 18.23
C ASN A 273 54.57 -3.83 18.39
N TYR A 274 55.30 -4.83 18.87
CA TYR A 274 54.75 -6.14 19.19
C TYR A 274 53.79 -6.05 20.38
N TRP A 275 52.55 -6.52 20.20
CA TRP A 275 51.53 -6.49 21.23
C TRP A 275 51.53 -7.78 22.09
N SER A 276 51.50 -8.96 21.48
CA SER A 276 51.66 -10.28 22.13
C SER A 276 51.47 -11.47 21.14
N THR A 277 51.78 -12.70 21.59
CA THR A 277 51.44 -13.96 20.91
C THR A 277 50.10 -14.45 21.40
N TRP A 278 49.16 -14.64 20.49
CA TRP A 278 47.79 -14.98 20.83
C TRP A 278 47.52 -16.47 20.65
N SER A 279 47.23 -17.16 21.76
CA SER A 279 46.52 -18.43 21.75
C SER A 279 45.03 -18.11 21.69
N THR A 280 44.36 -18.35 20.57
CA THR A 280 42.88 -18.25 20.53
C THR A 280 42.31 -19.14 21.65
N LYS A 281 41.33 -18.62 22.41
CA LYS A 281 40.60 -19.42 23.42
C LYS A 281 39.91 -20.65 22.80
N TYR A 282 39.81 -20.66 21.47
CA TYR A 282 39.16 -21.64 20.60
C TYR A 282 40.12 -22.65 19.95
N LYS A 283 41.18 -23.09 20.63
CA LYS A 283 42.16 -24.03 20.06
C LYS A 283 41.58 -25.32 19.42
N ASN A 284 40.29 -25.62 19.59
CA ASN A 284 39.67 -26.89 19.21
C ASN A 284 38.37 -26.83 18.37
N MET A 285 37.86 -25.67 17.93
CA MET A 285 36.62 -25.61 17.13
C MET A 285 36.79 -24.77 15.86
N SER A 286 36.93 -25.44 14.71
CA SER A 286 36.88 -24.78 13.39
C SER A 286 35.43 -24.36 13.07
N ILE A 287 35.10 -23.10 13.30
CA ILE A 287 33.78 -22.54 12.94
C ILE A 287 33.71 -22.31 11.43
N CYS A 288 34.80 -21.81 10.83
CA CYS A 288 34.90 -21.61 9.38
C CYS A 288 34.76 -22.93 8.61
N SER A 289 33.98 -22.91 7.53
CA SER A 289 33.68 -24.04 6.66
C SER A 289 33.66 -23.61 5.20
N SER A 290 34.40 -24.34 4.36
CA SER A 290 34.39 -24.13 2.90
C SER A 290 33.03 -24.46 2.29
N LEU A 291 32.80 -24.02 1.05
CA LEU A 291 31.59 -24.31 0.28
C LEU A 291 31.29 -25.81 0.23
N LYS A 292 30.08 -26.18 0.63
CA LYS A 292 29.51 -27.54 0.52
C LYS A 292 28.11 -27.46 -0.06
N ASN A 293 27.68 -28.49 -0.78
CA ASN A 293 26.28 -28.61 -1.21
C ASN A 293 25.36 -28.55 0.01
N ILE A 294 24.31 -27.75 -0.04
CA ILE A 294 23.38 -27.63 1.09
C ILE A 294 22.46 -28.86 1.15
N ASP A 295 22.74 -29.74 2.10
CA ASP A 295 21.94 -30.91 2.46
C ASP A 295 21.63 -30.90 3.97
N ASN A 296 20.91 -31.93 4.46
CA ASN A 296 20.54 -32.01 5.88
C ASN A 296 21.77 -32.03 6.80
N SER A 297 22.86 -32.70 6.39
CA SER A 297 24.08 -32.82 7.18
C SER A 297 24.80 -31.48 7.28
N THR A 298 24.92 -30.78 6.15
CA THR A 298 25.54 -29.45 6.05
C THR A 298 24.71 -28.41 6.80
N LEU A 299 23.38 -28.44 6.67
CA LEU A 299 22.47 -27.58 7.43
C LEU A 299 22.68 -27.75 8.94
N TYR A 300 22.69 -29.01 9.42
CA TYR A 300 22.89 -29.30 10.84
C TYR A 300 24.28 -28.89 11.34
N ASP A 301 25.35 -29.22 10.60
CA ASP A 301 26.74 -28.81 10.90
C ASP A 301 26.85 -27.28 11.02
N TYR A 302 26.28 -26.55 10.08
CA TYR A 302 26.38 -25.10 10.03
C TYR A 302 25.56 -24.43 11.13
N LYS A 303 24.36 -24.93 11.45
CA LYS A 303 23.57 -24.42 12.58
C LYS A 303 24.30 -24.63 13.90
N ASN A 304 24.94 -25.79 14.12
CA ASN A 304 25.75 -26.03 15.32
C ASN A 304 26.98 -25.12 15.40
N LYS A 305 27.63 -24.85 14.27
CA LYS A 305 28.76 -23.90 14.21
C LYS A 305 28.31 -22.48 14.51
N ILE A 306 27.18 -22.04 13.97
CA ILE A 306 26.56 -20.74 14.29
C ILE A 306 26.20 -20.66 15.77
N ASP A 307 25.61 -21.71 16.36
CA ASP A 307 25.30 -21.75 17.80
C ASP A 307 26.56 -21.69 18.68
N SER A 308 27.70 -22.15 18.15
CA SER A 308 29.00 -22.11 18.83
C SER A 308 29.71 -20.75 18.70
N MET A 309 29.22 -19.83 17.87
CA MET A 309 29.78 -18.48 17.76
C MET A 309 29.52 -17.69 19.04
N TYR A 310 30.55 -16.98 19.49
CA TYR A 310 30.43 -16.03 20.58
C TYR A 310 31.28 -14.80 20.31
N ALA A 311 30.77 -13.65 20.69
CA ALA A 311 31.54 -12.41 20.65
C ALA A 311 32.65 -12.45 21.71
N ILE A 312 33.87 -12.10 21.33
CA ILE A 312 35.02 -12.10 22.24
C ILE A 312 34.73 -11.18 23.44
N SER A 313 34.92 -11.67 24.67
CA SER A 313 34.62 -10.91 25.90
C SER A 313 35.56 -9.73 26.15
N ASP A 314 35.06 -8.70 26.84
CA ASP A 314 35.84 -7.57 27.34
C ASP A 314 37.11 -8.05 28.10
N GLY A 315 38.26 -7.47 27.77
CA GLY A 315 39.58 -7.83 28.33
C GLY A 315 40.46 -8.71 27.44
N VAL A 316 39.91 -9.19 26.31
CA VAL A 316 40.64 -9.87 25.23
C VAL A 316 40.74 -8.85 24.08
N ILE A 317 41.96 -8.50 23.61
CA ILE A 317 42.19 -7.66 22.41
C ILE A 317 41.38 -8.20 21.22
N GLY A 318 40.19 -7.63 21.04
CA GLY A 318 39.32 -7.86 19.90
C GLY A 318 39.50 -6.76 18.85
N GLY A 319 38.94 -7.01 17.68
CA GLY A 319 38.87 -6.05 16.58
C GLY A 319 38.21 -6.72 15.38
N THR A 320 38.22 -6.02 14.25
CA THR A 320 37.47 -6.42 13.05
C THR A 320 38.43 -6.53 11.87
N ASN A 321 38.85 -7.76 11.55
CA ASN A 321 39.74 -8.09 10.43
C ASN A 321 38.96 -8.62 9.24
N LEU A 322 38.11 -7.75 8.69
CA LEU A 322 37.26 -8.10 7.55
C LEU A 322 38.08 -8.54 6.32
N GLN A 323 39.28 -7.98 6.13
CA GLN A 323 40.16 -8.39 5.03
C GLN A 323 40.49 -9.89 5.10
N ALA A 324 40.80 -10.43 6.27
CA ALA A 324 41.13 -11.85 6.43
C ALA A 324 39.93 -12.75 6.11
N ALA A 325 38.72 -12.38 6.56
CA ALA A 325 37.50 -13.10 6.27
C ALA A 325 37.18 -13.14 4.77
N LEU A 326 37.36 -12.02 4.08
CA LEU A 326 37.17 -11.90 2.63
C LEU A 326 38.22 -12.71 1.85
N LEU A 327 39.48 -12.72 2.29
CA LEU A 327 40.54 -13.53 1.66
C LEU A 327 40.27 -15.03 1.78
N LEU A 328 39.81 -15.49 2.95
CA LEU A 328 39.41 -16.88 3.15
C LEU A 328 38.23 -17.24 2.23
N SER A 329 37.23 -16.35 2.16
CA SER A 329 36.05 -16.52 1.31
C SER A 329 36.42 -16.57 -0.18
N LYS A 330 37.35 -15.72 -0.64
CA LYS A 330 37.92 -15.77 -2.00
C LYS A 330 38.52 -17.14 -2.30
N GLY A 331 39.27 -17.70 -1.35
CA GLY A 331 39.83 -19.06 -1.47
C GLY A 331 38.76 -20.15 -1.59
N TYR A 332 37.62 -20.00 -0.92
CA TYR A 332 36.51 -20.96 -1.01
C TYR A 332 35.81 -20.96 -2.38
N PHE A 333 35.85 -19.87 -3.13
CA PHE A 333 35.30 -19.80 -4.50
C PHE A 333 36.24 -20.33 -5.60
N ASN A 334 37.45 -20.78 -5.25
CA ASN A 334 38.37 -21.37 -6.22
C ASN A 334 37.73 -22.58 -6.90
N ASN A 335 37.71 -22.58 -8.25
CA ASN A 335 37.09 -23.61 -9.09
C ASN A 335 35.57 -23.75 -8.94
N ASP A 336 34.89 -22.79 -8.30
CA ASP A 336 33.44 -22.77 -8.24
C ASP A 336 32.85 -22.07 -9.48
N ASN A 337 31.86 -22.69 -10.12
CA ASN A 337 31.23 -22.20 -11.35
C ASN A 337 29.79 -21.71 -11.13
N ASN A 338 29.32 -21.74 -9.88
CA ASN A 338 28.00 -21.24 -9.49
C ASN A 338 27.95 -19.70 -9.56
N GLU A 339 26.76 -19.11 -9.48
CA GLU A 339 26.63 -17.68 -9.18
C GLU A 339 27.07 -17.43 -7.72
N LYS A 340 27.99 -16.49 -7.49
CA LYS A 340 28.74 -16.39 -6.22
C LYS A 340 28.29 -15.18 -5.42
N HIS A 341 27.97 -15.43 -4.15
CA HIS A 341 27.52 -14.40 -3.23
C HIS A 341 28.23 -14.49 -1.89
N ILE A 342 28.53 -13.34 -1.32
CA ILE A 342 28.96 -13.21 0.08
C ILE A 342 27.91 -12.37 0.80
N ILE A 343 27.49 -12.79 1.99
CA ILE A 343 26.67 -11.99 2.90
C ILE A 343 27.54 -11.69 4.12
N VAL A 344 27.87 -10.42 4.32
CA VAL A 344 28.68 -9.95 5.45
C VAL A 344 27.76 -9.34 6.50
N LEU A 345 27.83 -9.85 7.72
CA LEU A 345 27.21 -9.25 8.89
C LEU A 345 28.30 -8.74 9.83
N THR A 346 28.29 -7.44 10.11
CA THR A 346 29.27 -6.79 10.98
C THR A 346 28.64 -5.64 11.75
N ASP A 347 29.11 -5.38 12.96
CA ASP A 347 28.79 -4.19 13.73
C ASP A 347 29.97 -3.23 13.88
N GLY A 348 31.07 -3.52 13.19
CA GLY A 348 32.37 -2.96 13.47
C GLY A 348 33.07 -2.44 12.22
N ASN A 349 33.79 -1.35 12.42
CA ASN A 349 34.73 -0.80 11.46
C ASN A 349 35.97 -1.69 11.31
N PRO A 350 36.57 -1.84 10.12
CA PRO A 350 37.85 -2.53 9.99
C PRO A 350 38.91 -1.89 10.90
N THR A 351 39.47 -2.68 11.80
CA THR A 351 40.50 -2.23 12.75
C THR A 351 41.81 -3.01 12.64
N PHE A 352 41.81 -4.12 11.90
CA PHE A 352 42.97 -4.98 11.64
C PHE A 352 43.04 -5.43 10.17
N TYR A 353 44.25 -5.74 9.71
CA TYR A 353 44.54 -6.33 8.40
C TYR A 353 45.79 -7.22 8.46
N MET A 354 45.91 -8.13 7.50
CA MET A 354 47.05 -9.03 7.36
C MET A 354 48.15 -8.44 6.46
N LEU A 355 49.40 -8.61 6.90
CA LEU A 355 50.60 -8.36 6.12
C LEU A 355 50.99 -9.58 5.28
N SER A 356 51.91 -9.40 4.34
CA SER A 356 52.36 -10.45 3.41
C SER A 356 53.08 -11.62 4.09
N ASP A 357 53.63 -11.40 5.28
CA ASP A 357 54.27 -12.43 6.10
C ASP A 357 53.29 -13.21 6.99
N GLY A 358 51.99 -12.90 6.90
CA GLY A 358 50.92 -13.52 7.71
C GLY A 358 50.74 -12.91 9.10
N SER A 359 51.51 -11.89 9.47
CA SER A 359 51.28 -11.12 10.70
C SER A 359 50.10 -10.16 10.58
N ILE A 360 49.55 -9.73 11.71
CA ILE A 360 48.41 -8.81 11.76
C ILE A 360 48.86 -7.44 12.26
N LYS A 361 48.37 -6.40 11.59
CA LYS A 361 48.60 -5.00 11.93
C LYS A 361 47.27 -4.25 12.03
N GLY A 362 47.18 -3.28 12.94
CA GLY A 362 45.98 -2.45 13.05
C GLY A 362 45.93 -1.57 14.28
N LEU A 363 44.85 -0.79 14.40
CA LEU A 363 44.55 0.02 15.59
C LEU A 363 43.82 -0.77 16.69
N GLY A 364 43.17 -1.88 16.31
CA GLY A 364 42.41 -2.74 17.20
C GLY A 364 41.08 -2.16 17.69
N SER A 365 41.11 -1.02 18.37
CA SER A 365 39.93 -0.38 18.99
C SER A 365 39.30 0.74 18.17
N ASN A 366 39.97 1.23 17.13
CA ASN A 366 39.51 2.35 16.30
C ASN A 366 39.53 2.00 14.81
N TYR A 367 38.70 2.71 14.04
CA TYR A 367 38.71 2.63 12.57
C TYR A 367 40.12 2.87 12.02
N ASP A 368 40.61 1.90 11.25
CA ASP A 368 41.91 1.98 10.57
C ASP A 368 41.69 2.11 9.05
N GLY A 369 42.02 3.27 8.49
CA GLY A 369 41.89 3.54 7.06
C GLY A 369 42.69 2.58 6.18
N ASN A 370 43.83 2.06 6.67
CA ASN A 370 44.58 1.03 5.94
C ASN A 370 43.85 -0.31 5.96
N ALA A 371 43.26 -0.69 7.09
CA ALA A 371 42.46 -1.91 7.20
C ALA A 371 41.26 -1.85 6.25
N ALA A 372 40.56 -0.72 6.23
CA ALA A 372 39.45 -0.44 5.33
C ALA A 372 39.88 -0.56 3.85
N GLN A 373 40.98 0.10 3.46
CA GLN A 373 41.48 0.03 2.09
C GLN A 373 41.89 -1.39 1.68
N LYS A 374 42.50 -2.15 2.59
CA LYS A 374 42.88 -3.55 2.34
C LYS A 374 41.65 -4.42 2.14
N ALA A 375 40.59 -4.25 2.92
CA ALA A 375 39.32 -4.94 2.70
C ALA A 375 38.69 -4.57 1.34
N ILE A 376 38.66 -3.28 0.99
CA ILE A 376 38.16 -2.79 -0.30
C ILE A 376 38.91 -3.43 -1.48
N ASN A 377 40.23 -3.56 -1.40
CA ASN A 377 41.02 -4.20 -2.46
C ASN A 377 40.61 -5.67 -2.66
N VAL A 378 40.35 -6.42 -1.59
CA VAL A 378 39.87 -7.81 -1.69
C VAL A 378 38.45 -7.88 -2.26
N LEU A 379 37.59 -6.89 -1.96
CA LEU A 379 36.25 -6.81 -2.55
C LEU A 379 36.30 -6.56 -4.06
N ASN A 380 37.20 -5.68 -4.53
CA ASN A 380 37.43 -5.48 -5.96
C ASN A 380 37.90 -6.78 -6.64
N ASP A 381 38.83 -7.51 -6.01
CA ASP A 381 39.28 -8.81 -6.52
C ASP A 381 38.15 -9.85 -6.59
N LEU A 382 37.28 -9.89 -5.58
CA LEU A 382 36.12 -10.78 -5.53
C LEU A 382 35.11 -10.43 -6.63
N ASN A 383 34.81 -9.15 -6.81
CA ASN A 383 33.94 -8.67 -7.86
C ASN A 383 34.50 -8.97 -9.26
N ALA A 384 35.82 -8.84 -9.45
CA ALA A 384 36.50 -9.18 -10.70
C ALA A 384 36.36 -10.67 -11.09
N ILE A 385 36.14 -11.57 -10.12
CA ILE A 385 35.84 -13.00 -10.37
C ILE A 385 34.34 -13.32 -10.32
N GLY A 386 33.49 -12.29 -10.36
CA GLY A 386 32.03 -12.41 -10.44
C GLY A 386 31.31 -12.64 -9.10
N VAL A 387 31.96 -12.38 -7.96
CA VAL A 387 31.34 -12.50 -6.62
C VAL A 387 30.65 -11.20 -6.25
N LYS A 388 29.35 -11.26 -5.92
CA LYS A 388 28.60 -10.13 -5.34
C LYS A 388 28.66 -10.18 -3.82
N THR A 389 29.10 -9.09 -3.19
CA THR A 389 29.20 -9.01 -1.72
C THR A 389 28.17 -8.06 -1.13
N HIS A 390 27.24 -8.61 -0.35
CA HIS A 390 26.16 -7.92 0.32
C HIS A 390 26.56 -7.62 1.77
N PHE A 391 26.27 -6.42 2.27
CA PHE A 391 26.63 -5.96 3.61
C PHE A 391 25.40 -5.67 4.46
N ILE A 392 25.44 -6.16 5.70
CA ILE A 392 24.51 -5.85 6.78
C ILE A 392 25.32 -5.20 7.91
N GLY A 393 25.10 -3.91 8.12
CA GLY A 393 25.72 -3.12 9.17
C GLY A 393 24.82 -2.96 10.40
N LEU A 394 25.28 -3.43 11.57
CA LEU A 394 24.62 -3.32 12.87
C LEU A 394 25.11 -2.08 13.66
N LYS A 395 24.53 -0.92 13.38
CA LYS A 395 24.91 0.38 13.96
C LYS A 395 24.04 0.72 15.19
N THR A 396 24.19 -0.03 16.27
CA THR A 396 23.37 0.19 17.50
C THR A 396 23.87 1.35 18.36
N LYS A 397 25.11 1.81 18.12
CA LYS A 397 25.75 2.96 18.78
C LYS A 397 26.48 3.79 17.74
N ASP A 398 26.70 5.07 18.05
CA ASP A 398 27.52 5.94 17.23
C ASP A 398 28.96 5.43 17.18
N GLY A 399 29.53 5.39 15.97
CA GLY A 399 30.89 4.90 15.73
C GLY A 399 31.02 3.38 15.50
N ASP A 400 29.96 2.59 15.71
CA ASP A 400 29.92 1.15 15.38
C ASP A 400 30.37 0.94 13.91
N ILE A 401 29.80 1.73 13.00
CA ILE A 401 30.06 1.64 11.56
C ILE A 401 30.31 3.02 10.95
N ASN A 402 31.37 3.10 10.14
CA ASN A 402 31.68 4.23 9.27
C ASN A 402 30.91 4.07 7.95
N ASP A 403 29.99 5.01 7.70
CA ASP A 403 29.10 4.97 6.55
C ASP A 403 29.84 5.10 5.21
N ASP A 404 30.92 5.89 5.16
CA ASP A 404 31.77 6.07 3.97
C ASP A 404 32.47 4.76 3.62
N PHE A 405 32.98 4.05 4.63
CA PHE A 405 33.58 2.73 4.43
C PHE A 405 32.56 1.73 3.87
N ILE A 406 31.38 1.59 4.47
CA ILE A 406 30.37 0.64 3.97
C ILE A 406 29.92 1.01 2.55
N ASN A 407 29.76 2.30 2.25
CA ASN A 407 29.44 2.76 0.88
C ASN A 407 30.53 2.35 -0.12
N ALA A 408 31.80 2.54 0.24
CA ALA A 408 32.94 2.16 -0.59
C ALA A 408 33.04 0.62 -0.74
N ALA A 409 32.82 -0.13 0.35
CA ALA A 409 32.86 -1.58 0.37
C ALA A 409 31.79 -2.20 -0.54
N VAL A 410 30.55 -1.69 -0.47
CA VAL A 410 29.45 -2.16 -1.33
C VAL A 410 29.72 -1.80 -2.78
N SER A 411 30.23 -0.59 -3.06
CA SER A 411 30.61 -0.17 -4.41
C SER A 411 31.69 -1.08 -5.02
N ALA A 412 32.68 -1.48 -4.21
CA ALA A 412 33.73 -2.41 -4.63
C ALA A 412 33.21 -3.84 -4.82
N GLY A 413 32.32 -4.29 -3.92
CA GLY A 413 31.79 -5.67 -3.90
C GLY A 413 30.58 -5.93 -4.80
N GLY A 414 29.94 -4.89 -5.36
CA GLY A 414 28.84 -5.02 -6.32
C GLY A 414 27.54 -5.64 -5.79
N GLY A 415 27.37 -5.73 -4.46
CA GLY A 415 26.19 -6.29 -3.82
C GLY A 415 25.26 -5.25 -3.21
N LEU A 416 24.44 -5.66 -2.24
CA LEU A 416 23.46 -4.82 -1.56
C LEU A 416 24.01 -4.25 -0.24
N LYS A 417 23.46 -3.12 0.21
CA LYS A 417 23.77 -2.49 1.50
C LYS A 417 22.51 -2.41 2.36
N PHE A 418 22.60 -2.85 3.60
CA PHE A 418 21.62 -2.57 4.64
C PHE A 418 22.35 -2.11 5.91
N VAL A 419 21.83 -1.08 6.57
CA VAL A 419 22.31 -0.62 7.88
C VAL A 419 21.11 -0.47 8.78
N THR A 420 21.14 -1.10 9.95
CA THR A 420 20.09 -1.00 10.97
C THR A 420 20.69 -0.72 12.33
N ASN A 421 19.96 0.01 13.17
CA ASN A 421 20.27 0.20 14.58
C ASN A 421 19.51 -0.78 15.49
N ASN A 422 18.66 -1.63 14.91
CA ASN A 422 17.80 -2.56 15.61
C ASN A 422 18.23 -4.01 15.31
N PRO A 423 18.83 -4.73 16.27
CA PRO A 423 19.24 -6.12 16.08
C PRO A 423 18.10 -7.07 15.69
N ASP A 424 16.84 -6.77 16.03
CA ASP A 424 15.70 -7.60 15.64
C ASP A 424 15.41 -7.57 14.13
N GLU A 425 15.91 -6.58 13.39
CA GLU A 425 15.72 -6.45 11.93
C GLU A 425 16.73 -7.28 11.12
N VAL A 426 17.77 -7.83 11.74
CA VAL A 426 18.82 -8.59 11.02
C VAL A 426 18.24 -9.78 10.27
N ASP A 427 17.25 -10.45 10.85
CA ASP A 427 16.55 -11.58 10.21
C ASP A 427 15.86 -11.14 8.91
N SER A 428 15.00 -10.13 8.96
CA SER A 428 14.28 -9.65 7.77
C SER A 428 15.23 -9.12 6.70
N ILE A 429 16.35 -8.50 7.08
CA ILE A 429 17.39 -8.05 6.15
C ILE A 429 18.09 -9.23 5.47
N MET A 430 18.51 -10.26 6.23
CA MET A 430 19.12 -11.47 5.66
C MET A 430 18.17 -12.18 4.71
N GLN A 431 16.90 -12.32 5.08
CA GLN A 431 15.89 -12.89 4.18
C GLN A 431 15.74 -12.04 2.91
N SER A 432 15.74 -10.71 3.02
CA SER A 432 15.64 -9.81 1.85
C SER A 432 16.81 -9.98 0.89
N ILE A 433 18.04 -10.11 1.41
CA ILE A 433 19.21 -10.41 0.57
C ILE A 433 19.06 -11.77 -0.10
N TYR A 434 18.67 -12.80 0.66
CA TYR A 434 18.47 -14.13 0.09
C TYR A 434 17.38 -14.15 -0.97
N ASN A 435 16.31 -13.38 -0.81
CA ASN A 435 15.24 -13.28 -1.79
C ASN A 435 15.75 -12.72 -3.13
N VAL A 436 16.69 -11.77 -3.11
CA VAL A 436 17.37 -11.31 -4.33
C VAL A 436 18.23 -12.41 -4.95
N ILE A 437 18.99 -13.14 -4.14
CA ILE A 437 19.83 -14.26 -4.60
C ILE A 437 18.98 -15.40 -5.20
N ASN A 438 17.88 -15.74 -4.52
CA ASN A 438 16.95 -16.79 -4.92
C ASN A 438 15.96 -16.34 -6.01
N LYS A 439 16.03 -15.06 -6.40
CA LYS A 439 15.21 -14.45 -7.45
C LYS A 439 13.70 -14.47 -7.11
N SER A 440 13.33 -14.33 -5.84
CA SER A 440 11.94 -14.14 -5.41
C SER A 440 11.40 -12.78 -5.89
N ILE A 441 10.08 -12.65 -6.02
CA ILE A 441 9.40 -11.36 -6.24
C ILE A 441 8.68 -10.97 -4.97
N VAL A 442 8.89 -9.74 -4.49
CA VAL A 442 8.31 -9.24 -3.24
C VAL A 442 7.44 -8.02 -3.53
N TYR A 443 6.18 -8.09 -3.12
CA TYR A 443 5.33 -6.91 -3.01
C TYR A 443 5.48 -6.35 -1.60
N SER A 444 5.94 -5.12 -1.50
CA SER A 444 6.27 -4.43 -0.24
C SER A 444 5.64 -3.05 -0.19
N ASN A 445 5.76 -2.37 0.96
CA ASN A 445 5.21 -1.03 1.18
C ASN A 445 3.72 -0.95 0.82
N ILE A 446 2.96 -1.99 1.17
CA ILE A 446 1.56 -2.11 0.80
C ILE A 446 0.73 -1.21 1.70
N ASN A 447 0.23 -0.10 1.16
CA ASN A 447 -0.54 0.90 1.88
C ASN A 447 -1.98 0.91 1.39
N PHE A 448 -2.92 0.59 2.28
CA PHE A 448 -4.35 0.74 2.06
C PHE A 448 -4.77 2.19 2.30
N GLU A 449 -5.61 2.72 1.40
CA GLU A 449 -6.22 4.05 1.50
C GLU A 449 -7.69 3.98 1.11
N TYR A 450 -8.55 4.63 1.90
CA TYR A 450 -9.98 4.77 1.61
C TYR A 450 -10.50 6.12 2.07
N ASP A 451 -11.05 6.92 1.15
CA ASP A 451 -11.72 8.19 1.44
C ASP A 451 -13.10 7.95 2.05
N ILE A 452 -13.34 8.42 3.28
CA ILE A 452 -14.62 8.20 3.97
C ILE A 452 -15.66 9.17 3.37
N PRO A 453 -16.74 8.65 2.73
CA PRO A 453 -17.72 9.49 2.07
C PRO A 453 -18.61 10.24 3.07
N GLU A 454 -19.20 11.34 2.62
CA GLU A 454 -20.09 12.14 3.44
C GLU A 454 -21.38 11.39 3.79
N GLY A 455 -21.71 11.29 5.07
CA GLY A 455 -22.92 10.62 5.55
C GLY A 455 -22.66 9.30 6.24
N ILE A 456 -21.40 8.86 6.33
CA ILE A 456 -20.99 7.69 7.09
C ILE A 456 -19.76 8.03 7.95
N GLU A 457 -19.51 7.26 9.01
CA GLU A 457 -18.25 7.27 9.76
C GLU A 457 -17.72 5.86 9.94
N VAL A 458 -16.40 5.77 10.09
CA VAL A 458 -15.72 4.52 10.44
C VAL A 458 -15.85 4.28 11.94
N ASP A 459 -16.12 3.04 12.31
CA ASP A 459 -16.06 2.60 13.69
C ASP A 459 -14.60 2.39 14.11
N GLN A 460 -13.98 3.43 14.66
CA GLN A 460 -12.54 3.45 14.93
C GLN A 460 -12.07 2.34 15.89
N GLU A 461 -12.94 1.91 16.82
CA GLU A 461 -12.66 0.83 17.77
C GLU A 461 -12.55 -0.55 17.10
N SER A 462 -13.04 -0.67 15.86
CA SER A 462 -13.06 -1.92 15.09
C SER A 462 -12.04 -1.95 13.95
N LEU A 463 -11.12 -0.98 13.91
CA LEU A 463 -10.07 -0.95 12.89
C LEU A 463 -9.04 -2.06 13.11
N PRO A 464 -8.53 -2.68 12.03
CA PRO A 464 -7.43 -3.63 12.14
C PRO A 464 -6.19 -2.98 12.76
N ASN A 465 -5.34 -3.78 13.41
CA ASN A 465 -4.05 -3.30 13.91
C ASN A 465 -3.22 -2.66 12.79
N GLY A 466 -2.67 -1.47 13.06
CA GLY A 466 -1.92 -0.69 12.07
C GLY A 466 -2.76 0.23 11.19
N PHE A 467 -4.09 0.23 11.35
CA PHE A 467 -4.98 1.13 10.62
C PHE A 467 -5.39 2.32 11.49
N LYS A 468 -5.60 3.47 10.88
CA LYS A 468 -6.05 4.71 11.55
C LYS A 468 -6.89 5.58 10.63
N VAL A 469 -7.67 6.48 11.21
CA VAL A 469 -8.38 7.54 10.48
C VAL A 469 -7.57 8.83 10.55
N GLU A 470 -7.19 9.38 9.40
CA GLU A 470 -6.44 10.63 9.31
C GLU A 470 -6.94 11.44 8.11
N ASN A 471 -7.23 12.73 8.31
CA ASN A 471 -7.71 13.65 7.26
C ASN A 471 -8.93 13.13 6.46
N GLY A 472 -9.87 12.47 7.15
CA GLY A 472 -11.09 11.92 6.51
C GLY A 472 -10.85 10.63 5.73
N LYS A 473 -9.66 10.03 5.81
CA LYS A 473 -9.32 8.75 5.18
C LYS A 473 -9.07 7.67 6.21
N VAL A 474 -9.37 6.42 5.87
CA VAL A 474 -8.76 5.26 6.52
C VAL A 474 -7.44 4.96 5.81
N ILE A 475 -6.36 4.87 6.58
CA ILE A 475 -5.06 4.44 6.07
C ILE A 475 -4.51 3.29 6.92
N GLY A 476 -3.82 2.35 6.29
CA GLY A 476 -3.24 1.20 6.99
C GLY A 476 -2.09 0.55 6.21
N GLN A 477 -1.09 0.06 6.93
CA GLN A 477 0.04 -0.67 6.35
C GLN A 477 -0.24 -2.18 6.41
N ILE A 478 0.08 -2.88 5.33
CA ILE A 478 -0.11 -4.32 5.18
C ILE A 478 1.25 -4.98 4.97
N ASN A 479 1.42 -6.19 5.51
CA ASN A 479 2.65 -6.97 5.40
C ASN A 479 2.96 -7.34 3.94
N ASP A 480 4.25 -7.59 3.68
CA ASP A 480 4.75 -7.95 2.36
C ASP A 480 4.25 -9.32 1.88
N PHE A 481 4.09 -9.46 0.56
CA PHE A 481 3.84 -10.74 -0.10
C PHE A 481 5.07 -11.19 -0.87
N GLU A 482 5.63 -12.34 -0.51
CA GLU A 482 6.75 -12.96 -1.21
C GLU A 482 6.27 -14.09 -2.13
N PHE A 483 6.49 -13.93 -3.43
CA PHE A 483 6.40 -14.99 -4.42
C PHE A 483 7.75 -15.67 -4.55
N LYS A 484 7.85 -16.86 -3.96
CA LYS A 484 9.04 -17.71 -4.07
C LYS A 484 9.07 -18.40 -5.42
N ASN A 485 10.28 -18.51 -5.97
CA ASN A 485 10.51 -19.11 -7.27
C ASN A 485 10.02 -20.57 -7.33
N ASN A 486 9.19 -20.87 -8.33
CA ASN A 486 8.53 -22.17 -8.55
C ASN A 486 7.69 -22.67 -7.36
N GLN A 487 7.15 -21.76 -6.53
CA GLN A 487 6.23 -22.09 -5.46
C GLN A 487 4.83 -21.54 -5.71
N SER A 488 3.86 -22.02 -4.92
CA SER A 488 2.51 -21.47 -4.92
C SER A 488 2.50 -20.01 -4.41
N PRO A 489 1.53 -19.19 -4.84
CA PRO A 489 1.33 -17.85 -4.30
C PRO A 489 1.25 -17.83 -2.76
N PRO A 490 1.69 -16.74 -2.10
CA PRO A 490 1.51 -16.58 -0.67
C PRO A 490 0.03 -16.50 -0.27
N GLN A 491 -0.27 -16.72 1.01
CA GLN A 491 -1.65 -16.75 1.50
C GLN A 491 -2.34 -15.38 1.38
N PRO A 492 -3.65 -15.33 1.07
CA PRO A 492 -4.41 -14.07 1.01
C PRO A 492 -4.45 -13.33 2.35
N TYR A 493 -4.50 -12.01 2.30
CA TYR A 493 -4.73 -11.16 3.47
C TYR A 493 -6.17 -10.63 3.47
N ASN A 494 -6.87 -10.83 4.59
CA ASN A 494 -8.28 -10.46 4.75
C ASN A 494 -8.45 -9.55 5.96
N PHE A 495 -9.24 -8.48 5.81
CA PHE A 495 -9.59 -7.59 6.91
C PHE A 495 -10.99 -6.99 6.69
N LYS A 496 -11.54 -6.38 7.73
CA LYS A 496 -12.89 -5.81 7.72
C LYS A 496 -12.85 -4.39 8.25
N ILE A 497 -13.69 -3.52 7.68
CA ILE A 497 -13.95 -2.18 8.20
C ILE A 497 -15.45 -2.04 8.44
N TYR A 498 -15.79 -1.53 9.62
CA TYR A 498 -17.16 -1.28 10.04
C TYR A 498 -17.48 0.21 9.92
N PHE A 499 -18.66 0.51 9.40
CA PHE A 499 -19.12 1.87 9.21
C PHE A 499 -20.48 2.10 9.88
N LYS A 500 -20.68 3.31 10.43
CA LYS A 500 -21.92 3.78 11.05
C LYS A 500 -22.52 4.91 10.22
N PRO A 501 -23.81 4.86 9.88
CA PRO A 501 -24.46 5.98 9.18
C PRO A 501 -24.55 7.26 10.01
N LYS A 502 -24.47 8.41 9.33
CA LYS A 502 -24.77 9.75 9.88
C LYS A 502 -26.05 10.34 9.32
N LYS A 503 -26.48 9.91 8.14
CA LYS A 503 -27.67 10.38 7.44
C LYS A 503 -28.38 9.22 6.75
N THR A 504 -29.66 9.41 6.48
CA THR A 504 -30.45 8.49 5.64
C THR A 504 -30.26 8.81 4.16
N GLY A 505 -30.75 7.92 3.30
CA GLY A 505 -30.65 8.02 1.85
C GLY A 505 -29.60 7.08 1.26
N SER A 506 -29.37 7.20 -0.05
CA SER A 506 -28.31 6.45 -0.73
C SER A 506 -26.96 7.13 -0.47
N ILE A 507 -26.01 6.38 0.07
CA ILE A 507 -24.63 6.82 0.28
C ILE A 507 -23.75 6.08 -0.73
N ASP A 508 -23.06 6.83 -1.59
CA ASP A 508 -22.02 6.29 -2.44
C ASP A 508 -20.76 6.04 -1.60
N LEU A 509 -20.27 4.79 -1.61
CA LEU A 509 -19.09 4.38 -0.87
C LEU A 509 -17.80 4.59 -1.68
N GLY A 510 -17.89 5.00 -2.94
CA GLY A 510 -16.72 5.31 -3.76
C GLY A 510 -15.79 4.11 -3.92
N GLU A 511 -14.48 4.37 -3.80
CA GLU A 511 -13.42 3.40 -4.10
C GLU A 511 -12.41 3.31 -2.96
N ALA A 512 -11.93 2.09 -2.72
CA ALA A 512 -10.76 1.86 -1.88
C ALA A 512 -9.56 1.49 -2.77
N GLN A 513 -8.35 1.78 -2.30
CA GLN A 513 -7.14 1.46 -3.05
C GLN A 513 -6.02 0.90 -2.17
N ILE A 514 -5.13 0.15 -2.81
CA ILE A 514 -3.82 -0.20 -2.26
C ILE A 514 -2.72 0.33 -3.17
N LYS A 515 -1.67 0.88 -2.59
CA LYS A 515 -0.41 1.23 -3.26
C LYS A 515 0.69 0.30 -2.80
N TYR A 516 1.60 -0.09 -3.68
CA TYR A 516 2.67 -1.03 -3.34
C TYR A 516 3.92 -0.83 -4.20
N THR A 517 5.03 -1.41 -3.75
CA THR A 517 6.27 -1.57 -4.52
C THR A 517 6.49 -3.05 -4.83
N LYS A 518 6.54 -3.41 -6.12
CA LYS A 518 6.94 -4.74 -6.60
C LYS A 518 8.44 -4.75 -6.84
N ASN A 519 9.17 -5.46 -5.98
CA ASN A 519 10.59 -5.73 -6.10
C ASN A 519 10.78 -7.04 -6.87
N SER A 520 11.40 -6.96 -8.04
CA SER A 520 11.68 -8.12 -8.89
C SER A 520 13.15 -8.14 -9.29
N VAL A 521 13.61 -9.25 -9.88
CA VAL A 521 14.93 -9.32 -10.52
C VAL A 521 15.11 -8.32 -11.67
N LEU A 522 14.02 -7.79 -12.23
CA LEU A 522 14.04 -6.76 -13.26
C LEU A 522 14.10 -5.34 -12.68
N GLY A 523 14.12 -5.21 -11.35
CA GLY A 523 14.09 -3.95 -10.63
C GLY A 523 12.77 -3.72 -9.91
N ASN A 524 12.68 -2.54 -9.30
CA ASN A 524 11.53 -2.11 -8.50
C ASN A 524 10.54 -1.35 -9.38
N SER A 525 9.25 -1.59 -9.15
CA SER A 525 8.15 -0.86 -9.78
C SER A 525 7.11 -0.51 -8.73
N GLU A 526 6.47 0.64 -8.88
CA GLU A 526 5.32 1.03 -8.05
C GLU A 526 4.02 0.66 -8.75
N GLY A 527 2.99 0.31 -7.99
CA GLY A 527 1.69 -0.03 -8.54
C GLY A 527 0.55 0.36 -7.63
N THR A 528 -0.65 0.45 -8.20
CA THR A 528 -1.90 0.73 -7.48
C THR A 528 -2.98 -0.27 -7.90
N ARG A 529 -3.80 -0.74 -6.96
CA ARG A 529 -5.03 -1.48 -7.24
C ARG A 529 -6.20 -0.80 -6.56
N GLN A 530 -7.35 -0.79 -7.22
CA GLN A 530 -8.56 -0.14 -6.75
C GLN A 530 -9.73 -1.12 -6.78
N VAL A 531 -10.69 -0.89 -5.90
CA VAL A 531 -11.96 -1.62 -5.89
C VAL A 531 -13.12 -0.66 -5.62
N GLU A 532 -14.12 -0.70 -6.49
CA GLU A 532 -15.38 0.03 -6.31
C GLU A 532 -16.22 -0.62 -5.21
N LEU A 533 -16.68 0.19 -4.27
CA LEU A 533 -17.57 -0.25 -3.19
C LEU A 533 -19.05 -0.04 -3.54
N GLY A 534 -19.37 0.78 -4.55
CA GLY A 534 -20.74 1.11 -4.96
C GLY A 534 -21.52 1.83 -3.85
N SER A 535 -22.86 1.77 -3.87
CA SER A 535 -23.69 2.47 -2.87
C SER A 535 -24.27 1.58 -1.78
N VAL A 536 -24.68 2.17 -0.67
CA VAL A 536 -25.52 1.56 0.37
C VAL A 536 -26.73 2.45 0.61
N LYS A 537 -27.92 1.84 0.71
CA LYS A 537 -29.13 2.55 1.11
C LYS A 537 -29.22 2.57 2.63
N VAL A 538 -29.32 3.76 3.22
CA VAL A 538 -29.54 3.92 4.66
C VAL A 538 -30.98 4.37 4.88
N SER A 539 -31.74 3.54 5.57
CA SER A 539 -33.09 3.85 6.00
C SER A 539 -33.08 4.24 7.48
N LEU A 540 -34.03 5.07 7.91
CA LEU A 540 -34.31 5.15 9.34
C LEU A 540 -34.72 3.75 9.81
N GLY A 541 -34.28 3.33 11.00
CA GLY A 541 -34.84 2.13 11.62
C GLY A 541 -36.36 2.16 11.56
N ASP A 542 -37.01 0.99 11.50
CA ASP A 542 -38.48 0.84 11.39
C ASP A 542 -39.20 1.34 12.66
N TYR A 543 -39.04 2.63 12.99
CA TYR A 543 -39.63 3.27 14.15
C TYR A 543 -41.14 3.34 14.02
N TYR A 544 -41.74 3.22 12.83
CA TYR A 544 -43.20 3.19 12.68
C TYR A 544 -43.83 1.94 13.31
N ASN A 545 -43.10 0.82 13.43
CA ASN A 545 -43.55 -0.36 14.18
C ASN A 545 -43.59 -0.09 15.71
N TYR A 546 -42.87 0.94 16.17
CA TYR A 546 -42.74 1.35 17.57
C TYR A 546 -43.39 2.72 17.85
N ILE A 547 -43.84 3.44 16.83
CA ILE A 547 -44.40 4.79 16.95
C ILE A 547 -45.60 4.85 16.03
N ASN A 548 -46.76 4.59 16.61
CA ASN A 548 -48.03 4.71 15.92
C ASN A 548 -48.92 5.74 16.62
N PHE A 549 -49.30 6.78 15.90
CA PHE A 549 -50.24 7.78 16.35
C PHE A 549 -51.64 7.40 15.87
N ASN A 550 -52.56 7.20 16.82
CA ASN A 550 -53.89 6.70 16.52
C ASN A 550 -54.70 7.72 15.72
N GLU A 551 -54.83 8.93 16.27
CA GLU A 551 -55.61 10.01 15.67
C GLU A 551 -55.05 11.39 16.08
N MET A 552 -55.10 12.34 15.14
CA MET A 552 -54.91 13.76 15.43
C MET A 552 -56.27 14.40 15.66
N GLN A 553 -56.53 14.87 16.89
CA GLN A 553 -57.76 15.57 17.24
C GLN A 553 -57.51 17.08 17.36
N ILE A 554 -58.38 17.89 16.76
CA ILE A 554 -58.34 19.35 16.88
C ILE A 554 -59.55 19.84 17.67
N ASN A 555 -59.28 20.45 18.81
CA ASN A 555 -60.28 21.15 19.61
C ASN A 555 -60.18 22.66 19.36
N LYS A 556 -61.19 23.20 18.67
CA LYS A 556 -61.21 24.61 18.28
C LYS A 556 -61.80 25.48 19.38
N LYS A 557 -61.10 26.55 19.75
CA LYS A 557 -61.66 27.63 20.58
C LYS A 557 -61.58 28.94 19.79
N ILE A 558 -62.74 29.43 19.34
CA ILE A 558 -62.81 30.72 18.65
C ILE A 558 -62.63 31.82 19.69
N VAL A 559 -61.58 32.63 19.52
CA VAL A 559 -61.34 33.85 20.28
C VAL A 559 -61.40 35.03 19.27
N PRO A 560 -61.87 36.22 19.65
CA PRO A 560 -61.82 37.38 18.77
C PRO A 560 -60.40 37.65 18.23
N ASP A 561 -60.32 38.05 16.96
CA ASP A 561 -59.12 38.42 16.17
C ASP A 561 -58.06 37.33 15.88
N LYS A 562 -58.11 36.16 16.52
CA LYS A 562 -57.16 35.05 16.33
C LYS A 562 -57.87 33.70 16.46
N THR A 563 -57.67 32.78 15.50
CA THR A 563 -58.17 31.41 15.66
C THR A 563 -57.15 30.61 16.47
N THR A 564 -57.45 30.33 17.74
CA THR A 564 -56.68 29.38 18.54
C THR A 564 -57.29 27.99 18.44
N PHE A 565 -56.45 26.97 18.33
CA PHE A 565 -56.88 25.58 18.37
C PHE A 565 -55.87 24.77 19.16
N SER A 566 -56.32 23.76 19.89
CA SER A 566 -55.42 22.76 20.44
C SER A 566 -55.42 21.53 19.54
N THR A 567 -54.24 20.98 19.31
CA THR A 567 -54.07 19.69 18.68
C THR A 567 -53.65 18.71 19.76
N THR A 568 -54.45 17.66 19.94
CA THR A 568 -54.13 16.52 20.81
C THR A 568 -53.78 15.35 19.91
N LEU A 569 -52.58 14.79 20.11
CA LEU A 569 -52.19 13.52 19.53
C LEU A 569 -52.07 12.48 20.63
N THR A 570 -52.62 11.30 20.34
CA THR A 570 -52.55 10.13 21.21
C THR A 570 -51.72 9.07 20.50
N SER A 571 -50.65 8.66 21.14
CA SER A 571 -49.85 7.51 20.72
C SER A 571 -50.45 6.23 21.30
N ASN A 572 -50.27 5.11 20.63
CA ASN A 572 -50.52 3.83 21.25
C ASN A 572 -49.48 3.59 22.36
N LYS A 573 -49.94 3.48 23.61
CA LYS A 573 -49.09 3.41 24.80
C LYS A 573 -48.11 2.23 24.77
N ASN A 574 -48.46 1.14 24.07
CA ASN A 574 -47.60 -0.05 23.99
C ASN A 574 -46.45 0.12 22.99
N ASP A 575 -46.58 1.02 22.02
CA ASP A 575 -45.62 1.12 20.92
C ASP A 575 -44.41 1.95 21.38
N LEU A 576 -44.64 3.07 22.07
CA LEU A 576 -43.57 3.95 22.57
C LEU A 576 -42.75 3.36 23.72
N ASN A 577 -43.27 2.38 24.46
CA ASN A 577 -42.55 1.73 25.56
C ASN A 577 -41.30 0.96 25.10
N ASN A 578 -41.25 0.59 23.81
CA ASN A 578 -40.12 -0.12 23.21
C ASN A 578 -39.04 0.84 22.72
N LEU A 579 -39.25 2.16 22.79
CA LEU A 579 -38.22 3.13 22.49
C LEU A 579 -37.20 3.21 23.64
N SER A 580 -35.94 3.40 23.28
CA SER A 580 -34.89 3.73 24.24
C SER A 580 -35.14 5.09 24.89
N ASP A 581 -34.65 5.28 26.12
CA ASP A 581 -34.88 6.46 26.97
C ASP A 581 -34.41 7.78 26.34
N ASP A 582 -33.47 7.69 25.40
CA ASP A 582 -32.89 8.81 24.67
C ASP A 582 -33.69 9.23 23.43
N VAL A 583 -34.71 8.45 23.03
CA VAL A 583 -35.56 8.77 21.87
C VAL A 583 -36.58 9.85 22.22
N LYS A 584 -36.60 10.92 21.41
CA LYS A 584 -37.64 11.96 21.47
C LYS A 584 -38.23 12.19 20.09
N VAL A 585 -39.56 12.24 20.00
CA VAL A 585 -40.29 12.37 18.75
C VAL A 585 -41.06 13.68 18.77
N GLU A 586 -40.73 14.59 17.87
CA GLU A 586 -41.33 15.91 17.76
C GLU A 586 -42.16 15.99 16.48
N LEU A 587 -43.46 16.29 16.60
CA LEU A 587 -44.33 16.52 15.46
C LEU A 587 -44.40 18.00 15.10
N ILE A 588 -44.08 18.32 13.85
CA ILE A 588 -44.13 19.68 13.31
C ILE A 588 -45.47 19.87 12.59
N ILE A 589 -46.35 20.68 13.18
CA ILE A 589 -47.66 20.99 12.61
C ILE A 589 -47.57 22.19 11.66
N GLY A 590 -48.27 22.10 10.53
CA GLY A 590 -48.42 23.19 9.60
C GLY A 590 -49.75 23.15 8.87
N THR A 591 -49.81 23.85 7.74
CA THR A 591 -50.97 23.93 6.85
C THR A 591 -50.54 23.82 5.40
N ASP A 592 -51.46 23.36 4.57
CA ASP A 592 -51.35 23.29 3.10
C ASP A 592 -51.65 24.63 2.40
N ASN A 593 -51.97 25.68 3.15
CA ASN A 593 -52.30 27.00 2.62
C ASN A 593 -51.31 28.06 3.11
N ASP A 594 -50.51 28.59 2.19
CA ASP A 594 -49.46 29.57 2.47
C ASP A 594 -49.98 30.93 2.97
N ASN A 595 -51.28 31.21 2.83
CA ASN A 595 -51.91 32.42 3.37
C ASN A 595 -52.21 32.33 4.87
N ILE A 596 -51.94 31.19 5.50
CA ILE A 596 -52.11 30.98 6.94
C ILE A 596 -50.76 30.77 7.61
N ASN A 597 -50.46 31.60 8.61
CA ASN A 597 -49.34 31.37 9.51
C ASN A 597 -49.83 30.65 10.78
N ILE A 598 -49.19 29.52 11.12
CA ILE A 598 -49.45 28.77 12.35
C ILE A 598 -48.27 28.96 13.29
N THR A 599 -48.54 29.41 14.50
CA THR A 599 -47.52 29.55 15.56
C THR A 599 -47.93 28.75 16.78
N CYS A 600 -47.06 27.86 17.24
CA CYS A 600 -47.30 27.15 18.49
C CYS A 600 -47.11 28.08 19.70
N LYS A 601 -47.98 27.96 20.71
CA LYS A 601 -48.00 28.80 21.91
C LYS A 601 -47.52 28.11 23.17
N THR A 602 -47.59 26.79 23.24
CA THR A 602 -47.28 26.02 24.44
C THR A 602 -46.08 25.08 24.29
N GLY A 603 -45.28 25.26 23.23
CA GLY A 603 -44.12 24.40 22.90
C GLY A 603 -44.44 23.28 21.92
N ASN A 604 -43.46 22.46 21.56
CA ASN A 604 -43.59 21.49 20.47
C ASN A 604 -44.31 20.21 20.93
N LEU A 605 -44.94 19.49 20.00
CA LEU A 605 -45.54 18.18 20.27
C LEU A 605 -44.44 17.13 20.44
N LEU A 606 -43.83 17.11 21.62
CA LEU A 606 -42.69 16.26 21.96
C LEU A 606 -43.15 15.04 22.75
N PHE A 607 -42.96 13.86 22.17
CA PHE A 607 -43.20 12.55 22.75
C PHE A 607 -41.88 11.92 23.19
N ASP A 608 -41.91 11.24 24.32
CA ASP A 608 -40.88 10.35 24.83
C ASP A 608 -41.51 8.97 25.10
N LYS A 609 -40.71 7.99 25.55
CA LYS A 609 -41.19 6.63 25.86
C LYS A 609 -42.39 6.58 26.83
N ASN A 610 -42.55 7.59 27.69
CA ASN A 610 -43.58 7.63 28.72
C ASN A 610 -44.84 8.42 28.28
N SER A 611 -44.80 9.02 27.09
CA SER A 611 -45.86 9.92 26.61
C SER A 611 -47.01 9.12 26.00
N SER A 612 -48.18 9.11 26.63
CA SER A 612 -49.40 8.52 26.05
C SER A 612 -50.24 9.51 25.24
N SER A 613 -50.13 10.81 25.54
CA SER A 613 -50.80 11.88 24.82
C SER A 613 -50.07 13.21 25.04
N LYS A 614 -50.07 14.06 24.02
CA LYS A 614 -49.58 15.44 24.11
C LYS A 614 -50.57 16.39 23.47
N THR A 615 -50.77 17.52 24.12
CA THR A 615 -51.63 18.61 23.61
C THR A 615 -50.81 19.88 23.49
N CYS A 616 -50.84 20.49 22.32
CA CYS A 616 -50.25 21.81 22.10
C CYS A 616 -51.30 22.79 21.58
N ILE A 617 -51.19 24.05 22.01
CA ILE A 617 -52.06 25.13 21.57
C ILE A 617 -51.37 25.90 20.46
N TYR A 618 -52.07 26.06 19.35
CA TYR A 618 -51.63 26.78 18.18
C TYR A 618 -52.49 28.04 17.97
N GLN A 619 -51.88 29.04 17.36
CA GLN A 619 -52.56 30.22 16.85
C GLN A 619 -52.41 30.25 15.34
N ALA A 620 -53.53 30.28 14.61
CA ALA A 620 -53.55 30.50 13.17
C ALA A 620 -53.93 31.95 12.84
N THR A 621 -53.21 32.56 11.91
CA THR A 621 -53.41 33.95 11.47
C THR A 621 -53.49 34.02 9.96
N ILE A 622 -54.54 34.65 9.42
CA ILE A 622 -54.69 34.91 7.99
C ILE A 622 -53.80 36.09 7.59
N VAL A 623 -52.85 35.84 6.70
CA VAL A 623 -51.83 36.80 6.27
C VAL A 623 -52.37 37.76 5.20
N ASP A 624 -53.30 37.31 4.37
CA ASP A 624 -53.89 38.13 3.29
C ASP A 624 -55.09 38.99 3.75
N SER A 625 -55.79 39.61 2.79
CA SER A 625 -56.96 40.46 3.03
C SER A 625 -58.27 39.69 3.25
N SER A 626 -58.26 38.35 3.21
CA SER A 626 -59.46 37.55 3.38
C SER A 626 -59.95 37.56 4.83
N LYS A 627 -61.28 37.49 4.99
CA LYS A 627 -61.95 37.46 6.31
C LYS A 627 -62.04 36.04 6.88
N GLU A 628 -61.97 35.03 6.03
CA GLU A 628 -62.16 33.64 6.39
C GLU A 628 -61.51 32.71 5.37
N GLN A 629 -60.89 31.62 5.84
CA GLN A 629 -60.33 30.55 5.01
C GLN A 629 -60.62 29.17 5.60
N ASN A 630 -60.91 28.20 4.75
CA ASN A 630 -60.88 26.78 5.13
C ASN A 630 -59.49 26.24 4.80
N VAL A 631 -58.82 25.63 5.77
CA VAL A 631 -57.48 25.05 5.56
C VAL A 631 -57.38 23.66 6.13
N ASN A 632 -56.45 22.88 5.60
CA ASN A 632 -56.04 21.64 6.23
C ASN A 632 -54.90 21.94 7.20
N ILE A 633 -55.06 21.50 8.44
CA ILE A 633 -53.98 21.40 9.41
C ILE A 633 -53.38 20.01 9.23
N ILE A 634 -52.07 19.96 9.02
CA ILE A 634 -51.33 18.75 8.66
C ILE A 634 -50.09 18.60 9.53
N VAL A 635 -49.61 17.36 9.69
CA VAL A 635 -48.24 17.12 10.14
C VAL A 635 -47.31 17.33 8.95
N LYS A 636 -46.45 18.35 9.00
CA LYS A 636 -45.48 18.66 7.93
C LYS A 636 -44.21 17.84 8.04
N ALA A 637 -43.80 17.50 9.26
CA ALA A 637 -42.63 16.67 9.49
C ALA A 637 -42.69 15.98 10.86
N ILE A 638 -41.98 14.86 10.98
CA ILE A 638 -41.70 14.16 12.23
C ILE A 638 -40.19 14.26 12.46
N LYS A 639 -39.80 14.84 13.59
CA LYS A 639 -38.41 14.99 13.99
C LYS A 639 -38.08 14.01 15.11
N ILE A 640 -37.23 13.04 14.85
CA ILE A 640 -36.79 12.03 15.82
C ILE A 640 -35.40 12.42 16.31
N LYS A 641 -35.22 12.56 17.62
CA LYS A 641 -33.90 12.70 18.26
C LYS A 641 -33.53 11.37 18.88
N LEU A 642 -32.37 10.83 18.54
CA LEU A 642 -31.82 9.58 19.08
C LEU A 642 -30.32 9.80 19.34
N ASN A 643 -29.85 9.50 20.55
CA ASN A 643 -28.45 9.67 20.95
C ASN A 643 -27.86 11.05 20.61
N GLY A 644 -28.67 12.10 20.76
CA GLY A 644 -28.28 13.48 20.43
C GLY A 644 -28.26 13.84 18.93
N LYS A 645 -28.46 12.88 18.01
CA LYS A 645 -28.63 13.12 16.57
C LYS A 645 -30.10 13.37 16.24
N GLU A 646 -30.37 14.27 15.30
CA GLU A 646 -31.73 14.62 14.85
C GLU A 646 -31.99 14.08 13.43
N TYR A 647 -33.14 13.43 13.25
CA TYR A 647 -33.62 12.91 11.98
C TYR A 647 -34.96 13.55 11.64
N ILE A 648 -35.17 13.97 10.39
CA ILE A 648 -36.40 14.64 9.95
C ILE A 648 -37.06 13.78 8.86
N ILE A 649 -38.33 13.48 9.06
CA ILE A 649 -39.20 12.78 8.11
C ILE A 649 -40.24 13.79 7.64
N ASP A 650 -40.11 14.30 6.42
CA ASP A 650 -40.98 15.33 5.83
C ASP A 650 -41.71 14.85 4.56
N SER A 651 -41.42 13.63 4.09
CA SER A 651 -42.14 13.05 2.97
C SER A 651 -43.54 12.61 3.40
N LYS A 652 -44.55 12.95 2.59
CA LYS A 652 -45.95 12.62 2.86
C LYS A 652 -46.17 11.11 3.02
N GLU A 653 -45.52 10.31 2.16
CA GLU A 653 -45.61 8.85 2.15
C GLU A 653 -44.97 8.20 3.38
N GLU A 654 -43.88 8.76 3.91
CA GLU A 654 -43.27 8.27 5.15
C GLU A 654 -44.06 8.70 6.38
N ILE A 655 -44.60 9.92 6.40
CA ILE A 655 -45.42 10.43 7.51
C ILE A 655 -46.65 9.56 7.72
N THR A 656 -47.37 9.16 6.66
CA THR A 656 -48.60 8.36 6.80
C THR A 656 -48.37 7.01 7.46
N LYS A 657 -47.18 6.42 7.34
CA LYS A 657 -46.82 5.16 8.02
C LYS A 657 -46.94 5.26 9.54
N TYR A 658 -46.65 6.43 10.11
CA TYR A 658 -46.78 6.72 11.55
C TYR A 658 -48.24 6.96 12.00
N PHE A 659 -49.18 6.98 11.06
CA PHE A 659 -50.61 7.25 11.28
C PHE A 659 -51.50 6.15 10.67
N ASN A 660 -51.07 4.88 10.77
CA ASN A 660 -51.81 3.73 10.21
C ASN A 660 -52.12 3.87 8.71
N ASN A 661 -51.16 4.39 7.93
CA ASN A 661 -51.30 4.69 6.51
C ASN A 661 -52.44 5.68 6.18
N LYS A 662 -52.84 6.52 7.15
CA LYS A 662 -53.80 7.60 6.95
C LYS A 662 -53.10 8.95 6.98
N GLU A 663 -53.59 9.89 6.17
CA GLU A 663 -53.06 11.26 6.21
C GLU A 663 -53.48 11.96 7.52
N PRO A 664 -52.53 12.49 8.32
CA PRO A 664 -52.84 13.19 9.56
C PRO A 664 -53.35 14.60 9.27
N ILE A 665 -54.57 14.69 8.74
CA ILE A 665 -55.20 15.92 8.26
C ILE A 665 -56.45 16.23 9.06
N GLN A 666 -56.61 17.49 9.46
CA GLN A 666 -57.83 18.01 10.04
C GLN A 666 -58.23 19.33 9.38
N ARG A 667 -59.51 19.44 8.98
CA ARG A 667 -60.04 20.65 8.35
C ARG A 667 -60.39 21.69 9.40
N LEU A 668 -59.88 22.90 9.24
CA LEU A 668 -60.13 24.02 10.15
C LEU A 668 -60.57 25.26 9.38
N LYS A 669 -61.68 25.85 9.81
CA LYS A 669 -62.13 27.17 9.33
C LYS A 669 -61.52 28.27 10.19
N ILE A 670 -60.69 29.12 9.61
CA ILE A 670 -59.99 30.22 10.29
C ILE A 670 -60.70 31.52 9.93
N LYS A 671 -60.95 32.37 10.93
CA LYS A 671 -61.54 33.70 10.74
C LYS A 671 -60.56 34.79 11.16
N LYS A 672 -60.50 35.86 10.38
CA LYS A 672 -59.85 37.14 10.71
C LYS A 672 -60.96 38.11 11.10
N PHE A 673 -61.07 38.39 12.39
CA PHE A 673 -62.00 39.40 12.86
C PHE A 673 -61.33 40.77 12.75
N SER A 674 -62.11 41.74 12.31
CA SER A 674 -61.78 43.15 12.41
C SER A 674 -62.68 43.72 13.50
N LEU A 675 -62.13 44.09 14.65
CA LEU A 675 -62.83 44.94 15.61
C LEU A 675 -63.30 46.20 14.84
N ARG A 676 -64.60 46.46 14.88
CA ARG A 676 -65.18 47.73 14.46
C ARG A 676 -65.17 48.70 15.61
#